data_AF-A0AAP6SG49-F1
#
_entry.id   AF-A0AAP6SG49-F1
#
_cell.length_a   1.000
_cell.length_b   1.000
_cell.length_c   1.000
_cell.angle_alpha   90.00
_cell.angle_beta   90.00
_cell.angle_gamma   90.00
#
_symmetry.space_group_name_H-M   'P 1'
#
loop_
_entity.id
_entity.type
_entity.pdbx_description
1 polymer ?
#
loop_
_entity_poly.entity_id
_entity_poly.type
_entity_poly.pdbx_seq_one_letter_code
_entity_poly.pdbx_strand_id
1 'polypeptide(L)'
;MIKILIKGEALDLPEGFSMAVEDTNPIFNDQGSQSIPATVPPTRRNNRLTGHVVRVDNAENPNEPERTCIIENGAYQRRGTLNYTSANSRDGITFNVGFDNSTAYEKWKNKKLTELSTLPMWRHSSLAVLMSELNEIYHNADPKTNPLAVFPIVTAIDKEGWLETYSIIDPEKVEILNMWTRTAMQYKALRSVDKVTRTINGTVTEVSVPENYGFTPFVRVWRVLELIFSDLGMSIAANPFKTDNDLARLVVLNNCADSCCQKDVNYIDLMPDVTVEAFMAALWARFGLVYHVDFSTCRVTMAFIGDIINKPAQKDLSNIISEPPVVNYDKGKYIKLSASTSIDCAEPETERFEDFFKNFDSSQIGDSVVENENISFTFNRKTAVWSRYDKVNRKSKEGSTSFFNWDPKTPGVEAEEITSDDEFVPLAHVQIRKPAYGTYGDFADDVPFYLKGMRHNHSYIKGSDGPEGGDTPLAFMFAFTGIETSYDSTEGRFASVTGDTFKDGKQHTTSLLFQYKGGLFDKYWRQYDEILRHGARTIEIKGRLKLQEIQQLDMFRPVMFKGVRCLIDTVNYSLPGGKEIAVEIKLRTIQTQGTYNIATEQNIPNFTLLDTDYYWKYVSDTLQTVYNSTESKNAAIKAWKNANPDYQAPNIYTWPGLAMPVTVQKTGLTWESDPYNADGTCNMEGATRTRQYQARATYEIWELYDVSEGDPDHYETEPGEIPLGQITITITYTVTLVSAHR
;
A
#
# COMPACT_ATOMS: atom_id res chain seq x y z
N MET A 1 44.46 -14.80 3.68
CA MET A 1 44.25 -16.25 3.85
C MET A 1 42.90 -16.40 4.50
N ILE A 2 42.04 -17.25 3.94
CA ILE A 2 40.69 -17.46 4.47
C ILE A 2 40.76 -18.24 5.79
N LYS A 3 39.87 -17.89 6.73
CA LYS A 3 39.62 -18.65 7.95
C LYS A 3 38.11 -18.84 8.10
N ILE A 4 37.71 -20.03 8.54
CA ILE A 4 36.33 -20.31 8.95
C ILE A 4 36.39 -20.57 10.45
N LEU A 5 35.87 -19.63 11.24
CA LEU A 5 35.90 -19.68 12.69
C LEU A 5 34.59 -20.28 13.22
N ILE A 6 34.69 -21.34 14.01
CA ILE A 6 33.59 -21.91 14.79
C ILE A 6 33.94 -21.74 16.26
N LYS A 7 33.07 -21.07 17.03
CA LYS A 7 33.33 -20.76 18.47
C LYS A 7 34.69 -20.05 18.69
N GLY A 8 35.10 -19.21 17.75
CA GLY A 8 36.37 -18.46 17.79
C GLY A 8 37.60 -19.26 17.36
N GLU A 9 37.48 -20.55 17.04
CA GLU A 9 38.58 -21.38 16.57
C GLU A 9 38.50 -21.64 15.06
N ALA A 10 39.63 -21.50 14.35
CA ALA A 10 39.70 -21.77 12.92
C ALA A 10 39.64 -23.26 12.58
N LEU A 11 38.85 -23.62 11.58
CA LEU A 11 38.93 -24.93 10.94
C LEU A 11 40.29 -25.11 10.24
N ASP A 12 40.78 -26.35 10.23
CA ASP A 12 41.90 -26.76 9.39
C ASP A 12 41.39 -26.87 7.95
N LEU A 13 41.91 -26.02 7.06
CA LEU A 13 41.51 -25.98 5.65
C LEU A 13 42.56 -26.71 4.79
N PRO A 14 42.16 -27.39 3.70
CA PRO A 14 43.11 -28.02 2.78
C PRO A 14 43.93 -26.97 2.02
N GLU A 15 45.07 -27.37 1.47
CA GLU A 15 45.88 -26.48 0.63
C GLU A 15 45.09 -26.06 -0.62
N GLY A 16 45.12 -24.77 -0.96
CA GLY A 16 44.35 -24.23 -2.08
C GLY A 16 42.83 -24.16 -1.85
N PHE A 17 42.35 -24.31 -0.61
CA PHE A 17 40.92 -24.22 -0.29
C PHE A 17 40.28 -22.96 -0.88
N SER A 18 39.15 -23.16 -1.56
CA SER A 18 38.30 -22.08 -2.05
C SER A 18 36.84 -22.35 -1.75
N MET A 19 36.07 -21.28 -1.60
CA MET A 19 34.64 -21.32 -1.32
C MET A 19 33.97 -20.22 -2.12
N ALA A 20 33.01 -20.62 -2.97
CA ALA A 20 32.20 -19.69 -3.74
C ALA A 20 31.03 -19.18 -2.89
N VAL A 21 30.72 -17.89 -3.03
CA VAL A 21 29.62 -17.19 -2.38
C VAL A 21 28.75 -16.57 -3.46
N GLU A 22 27.45 -16.77 -3.31
CA GLU A 22 26.40 -16.16 -4.12
C GLU A 22 25.61 -15.21 -3.22
N ASP A 23 25.78 -13.91 -3.45
CA ASP A 23 24.89 -12.90 -2.89
C ASP A 23 23.69 -12.71 -3.79
N THR A 24 22.50 -12.69 -3.20
CA THR A 24 21.23 -12.65 -3.93
C THR A 24 20.37 -11.47 -3.49
N ASN A 25 19.62 -10.91 -4.43
CA ASN A 25 18.64 -9.88 -4.15
C ASN A 25 17.31 -10.51 -3.71
N PRO A 26 16.76 -10.15 -2.53
CA PRO A 26 15.48 -10.65 -2.03
C PRO A 26 14.27 -10.38 -2.94
N ILE A 27 14.36 -9.45 -3.90
CA ILE A 27 13.27 -9.19 -4.86
C ILE A 27 13.09 -10.37 -5.84
N PHE A 28 14.19 -11.05 -6.17
CA PHE A 28 14.22 -12.05 -7.25
C PHE A 28 14.54 -13.47 -6.75
N ASN A 29 14.84 -13.63 -5.45
CA ASN A 29 15.37 -14.88 -4.90
C ASN A 29 14.84 -15.14 -3.48
N ASP A 30 14.34 -16.36 -3.27
CA ASP A 30 13.66 -16.75 -2.02
C ASP A 30 14.55 -17.47 -1.01
N GLN A 31 15.81 -17.78 -1.35
CA GLN A 31 16.71 -18.54 -0.48
C GLN A 31 17.71 -17.67 0.29
N GLY A 32 17.84 -16.39 -0.05
CA GLY A 32 18.87 -15.51 0.52
C GLY A 32 20.27 -15.85 0.03
N SER A 33 21.28 -15.21 0.60
CA SER A 33 22.68 -15.34 0.17
C SER A 33 23.33 -16.56 0.82
N GLN A 34 24.13 -17.33 0.06
CA GLN A 34 24.72 -18.56 0.57
C GLN A 34 26.05 -18.90 -0.10
N SER A 35 26.83 -19.76 0.54
CA SER A 35 28.00 -20.38 -0.09
C SER A 35 27.59 -21.62 -0.88
N ILE A 36 28.33 -21.90 -1.95
CA ILE A 36 28.32 -23.23 -2.58
C ILE A 36 28.94 -24.23 -1.57
N PRO A 37 28.47 -25.49 -1.51
CA PRO A 37 29.03 -26.49 -0.60
C PRO A 37 30.55 -26.62 -0.73
N ALA A 38 31.24 -26.60 0.41
CA ALA A 38 32.69 -26.75 0.51
C ALA A 38 33.05 -27.88 1.49
N THR A 39 34.16 -28.57 1.23
CA THR A 39 34.59 -29.73 2.02
C THR A 39 35.89 -29.43 2.77
N VAL A 40 35.90 -29.72 4.07
CA VAL A 40 37.09 -29.60 4.94
C VAL A 40 37.58 -30.98 5.40
N PRO A 41 38.89 -31.17 5.64
CA PRO A 41 39.42 -32.46 6.07
C PRO A 41 38.88 -32.86 7.45
N PRO A 42 38.72 -34.17 7.72
CA PRO A 42 38.20 -34.67 9.00
C PRO A 42 39.32 -34.74 10.06
N THR A 43 40.03 -33.63 10.29
CA THR A 43 41.09 -33.57 11.30
C THR A 43 40.51 -33.73 12.71
N ARG A 44 41.34 -34.06 13.70
CA ARG A 44 40.89 -34.12 15.11
C ARG A 44 40.25 -32.79 15.55
N ARG A 45 40.79 -31.67 15.08
CA ARG A 45 40.27 -30.34 15.38
C ARG A 45 38.93 -30.08 14.70
N ASN A 46 38.83 -30.33 13.39
CA ASN A 46 37.59 -30.12 12.64
C ASN A 46 36.47 -30.99 13.19
N ASN A 47 36.73 -32.28 13.42
CA ASN A 47 35.76 -33.17 14.05
C ASN A 47 35.30 -32.66 15.42
N ARG A 48 36.18 -32.13 16.26
CA ARG A 48 35.77 -31.53 17.54
C ARG A 48 34.88 -30.31 17.34
N LEU A 49 35.27 -29.39 16.45
CA LEU A 49 34.55 -28.13 16.21
C LEU A 49 33.18 -28.35 15.56
N THR A 50 33.09 -29.33 14.66
CA THR A 50 31.83 -29.76 14.04
C THR A 50 31.05 -30.74 14.91
N GLY A 51 31.47 -31.02 16.16
CA GLY A 51 30.72 -31.89 17.07
C GLY A 51 30.61 -33.34 16.58
N HIS A 52 31.66 -33.80 15.90
CA HIS A 52 31.87 -35.17 15.46
C HIS A 52 30.83 -35.68 14.45
N VAL A 53 30.38 -34.84 13.52
CA VAL A 53 29.41 -35.20 12.46
C VAL A 53 29.78 -36.42 11.61
N VAL A 54 31.06 -36.81 11.57
CA VAL A 54 31.55 -37.99 10.84
C VAL A 54 31.18 -39.31 11.53
N ARG A 55 30.82 -39.28 12.82
CA ARG A 55 30.47 -40.48 13.58
C ARG A 55 29.10 -41.02 13.16
N VAL A 56 29.06 -42.28 12.77
CA VAL A 56 27.81 -42.98 12.40
C VAL A 56 26.89 -43.17 13.61
N ASP A 57 27.47 -43.28 14.81
CA ASP A 57 26.72 -43.39 16.07
C ASP A 57 26.35 -42.04 16.67
N ASN A 58 26.45 -40.94 15.92
CA ASN A 58 26.00 -39.63 16.37
C ASN A 58 24.47 -39.60 16.47
N ALA A 59 23.96 -39.48 17.69
CA ALA A 59 22.52 -39.44 17.95
C ALA A 59 21.92 -38.04 17.75
N GLU A 60 22.76 -37.00 17.75
CA GLU A 60 22.32 -35.60 17.57
C GLU A 60 22.24 -35.25 16.08
N ASN A 61 21.19 -34.54 15.68
CA ASN A 61 21.11 -33.96 14.36
C ASN A 61 22.27 -32.96 14.18
N PRO A 62 23.15 -33.12 13.16
CA PRO A 62 24.32 -32.26 13.01
C PRO A 62 24.00 -30.76 12.84
N ASN A 63 22.78 -30.46 12.37
CA ASN A 63 22.28 -29.11 12.11
C ASN A 63 21.42 -28.55 13.26
N GLU A 64 21.18 -29.31 14.34
CA GLU A 64 20.40 -28.86 15.50
C GLU A 64 21.14 -29.11 16.83
N PRO A 65 21.33 -28.08 17.68
CA PRO A 65 21.00 -26.68 17.44
C PRO A 65 21.87 -26.07 16.32
N GLU A 66 21.33 -25.01 15.71
CA GLU A 66 21.99 -24.25 14.65
C GLU A 66 23.43 -23.86 15.03
N ARG A 67 24.36 -24.01 14.08
CA ARG A 67 25.77 -23.68 14.31
C ARG A 67 26.18 -22.46 13.50
N THR A 68 26.70 -21.45 14.19
CA THR A 68 27.19 -20.24 13.53
C THR A 68 28.68 -20.30 13.25
N CYS A 69 29.12 -19.68 12.15
CA CYS A 69 30.52 -19.47 11.84
C CYS A 69 30.80 -18.01 11.47
N ILE A 70 32.08 -17.64 11.48
CA ILE A 70 32.58 -16.38 10.95
C ILE A 70 33.59 -16.70 9.86
N ILE A 71 33.36 -16.19 8.66
CA ILE A 71 34.30 -16.29 7.55
C ILE A 71 35.14 -15.03 7.51
N GLU A 72 36.46 -15.20 7.58
CA GLU A 72 37.42 -14.11 7.53
C GLU A 72 38.36 -14.27 6.33
N ASN A 73 38.60 -13.18 5.61
CA ASN A 73 39.68 -13.10 4.63
C ASN A 73 40.22 -11.66 4.55
N GLY A 74 41.29 -11.38 5.31
CA GLY A 74 41.83 -10.02 5.40
C GLY A 74 40.85 -9.11 6.14
N ALA A 75 40.39 -8.04 5.50
CA ALA A 75 39.37 -7.13 6.04
C ALA A 75 37.93 -7.65 5.87
N TYR A 76 37.73 -8.69 5.05
CA TYR A 76 36.42 -9.31 4.91
C TYR A 76 36.12 -10.15 6.14
N GLN A 77 34.99 -9.87 6.78
CA GLN A 77 34.43 -10.66 7.85
C GLN A 77 32.92 -10.74 7.64
N ARG A 78 32.37 -11.94 7.63
CA ARG A 78 30.91 -12.15 7.53
C ARG A 78 30.50 -13.31 8.41
N ARG A 79 29.43 -13.11 9.18
CA ARG A 79 28.81 -14.14 10.01
C ARG A 79 27.80 -14.93 9.18
N GLY A 80 27.73 -16.23 9.39
CA GLY A 80 26.73 -17.08 8.75
C GLY A 80 26.39 -18.31 9.59
N THR A 81 25.46 -19.10 9.06
CA THR A 81 24.98 -20.36 9.63
C THR A 81 25.50 -21.53 8.82
N LEU A 82 26.08 -22.52 9.49
CA LEU A 82 26.57 -23.75 8.87
C LEU A 82 25.42 -24.76 8.73
N ASN A 83 25.32 -25.33 7.54
CA ASN A 83 24.47 -26.49 7.28
C ASN A 83 25.33 -27.62 6.69
N TYR A 84 25.43 -28.71 7.44
CA TYR A 84 26.20 -29.90 7.06
C TYR A 84 25.40 -30.76 6.10
N THR A 85 25.96 -31.05 4.93
CA THR A 85 25.30 -31.84 3.87
C THR A 85 25.79 -33.28 3.83
N SER A 86 27.07 -33.51 4.12
CA SER A 86 27.64 -34.85 4.18
C SER A 86 28.92 -34.87 5.02
N ALA A 87 29.26 -36.03 5.57
CA ALA A 87 30.48 -36.21 6.33
C ALA A 87 31.05 -37.63 6.10
N ASN A 88 32.35 -37.71 5.86
CA ASN A 88 33.07 -38.95 5.59
C ASN A 88 34.45 -38.90 6.28
N SER A 89 34.85 -40.01 6.90
CA SER A 89 36.12 -40.11 7.63
C SER A 89 37.35 -40.09 6.73
N ARG A 90 37.18 -40.35 5.43
CA ARG A 90 38.17 -40.26 4.37
C ARG A 90 38.04 -38.96 3.58
N ASP A 91 36.83 -38.67 3.08
CA ASP A 91 36.62 -37.61 2.09
C ASP A 91 36.39 -36.23 2.72
N GLY A 92 36.03 -36.16 4.00
CA GLY A 92 35.90 -34.93 4.78
C GLY A 92 34.47 -34.55 5.13
N ILE A 93 34.32 -33.33 5.66
CA ILE A 93 33.05 -32.77 6.13
C ILE A 93 32.63 -31.69 5.14
N THR A 94 31.48 -31.88 4.50
CA THR A 94 30.92 -30.94 3.53
C THR A 94 29.81 -30.12 4.17
N PHE A 95 29.87 -28.81 3.98
CA PHE A 95 28.86 -27.88 4.48
C PHE A 95 28.69 -26.71 3.51
N ASN A 96 27.54 -26.05 3.56
CA ASN A 96 27.35 -24.71 3.04
C ASN A 96 27.15 -23.72 4.20
N VAL A 97 27.31 -22.43 3.89
CA VAL A 97 27.10 -21.35 4.83
C VAL A 97 25.98 -20.45 4.31
N GLY A 98 24.88 -20.37 5.05
CA GLY A 98 23.84 -19.37 4.83
C GLY A 98 24.24 -18.02 5.43
N PHE A 99 23.93 -16.93 4.74
CA PHE A 99 24.19 -15.56 5.18
C PHE A 99 22.90 -14.73 5.25
N ASP A 100 22.86 -13.80 6.21
CA ASP A 100 21.93 -12.67 6.18
C ASP A 100 20.46 -13.14 6.07
N ASN A 101 19.76 -12.78 5.00
CA ASN A 101 18.37 -13.18 4.76
C ASN A 101 18.17 -14.71 4.82
N SER A 102 19.11 -15.54 4.37
CA SER A 102 18.91 -17.00 4.35
C SER A 102 18.72 -17.55 5.77
N THR A 103 19.51 -17.04 6.73
CA THR A 103 19.40 -17.40 8.14
C THR A 103 18.07 -16.95 8.74
N ALA A 104 17.52 -15.81 8.31
CA ALA A 104 16.20 -15.39 8.73
C ALA A 104 15.10 -16.30 8.17
N TYR A 105 15.17 -16.66 6.89
CA TYR A 105 14.18 -17.51 6.22
C TYR A 105 14.11 -18.90 6.86
N GLU A 106 15.26 -19.53 7.12
CA GLU A 106 15.34 -20.83 7.79
C GLU A 106 14.69 -20.81 9.19
N LYS A 107 14.85 -19.70 9.94
CA LYS A 107 14.25 -19.54 11.28
C LYS A 107 12.75 -19.29 11.25
N TRP A 108 12.26 -18.64 10.21
CA TRP A 108 10.90 -18.14 10.14
C TRP A 108 9.92 -19.08 9.45
N LYS A 109 10.42 -19.97 8.59
CA LYS A 109 9.62 -20.95 7.84
C LYS A 109 8.60 -21.70 8.69
N ASN A 110 9.04 -22.23 9.83
CA ASN A 110 8.19 -23.05 10.71
C ASN A 110 7.82 -22.36 12.03
N LYS A 111 8.27 -21.13 12.27
CA LYS A 111 8.04 -20.42 13.53
C LYS A 111 6.75 -19.63 13.47
N LYS A 112 5.82 -19.93 14.38
CA LYS A 112 4.55 -19.17 14.48
C LYS A 112 4.78 -17.79 15.11
N LEU A 113 3.93 -16.82 14.76
CA LEU A 113 3.96 -15.51 15.42
C LEU A 113 3.74 -15.60 16.93
N THR A 114 2.94 -16.56 17.39
CA THR A 114 2.69 -16.86 18.80
C THR A 114 3.90 -17.45 19.55
N GLU A 115 4.93 -17.92 18.83
CA GLU A 115 6.14 -18.53 19.38
C GLU A 115 7.33 -17.56 19.45
N LEU A 116 7.12 -16.29 19.10
CA LEU A 116 8.15 -15.26 19.22
C LEU A 116 8.54 -15.08 20.69
N SER A 117 9.84 -15.14 20.98
CA SER A 117 10.38 -15.04 22.35
C SER A 117 10.32 -13.61 22.91
N THR A 118 10.05 -12.63 22.05
CA THR A 118 10.02 -11.19 22.35
C THR A 118 8.62 -10.65 22.63
N LEU A 119 7.58 -11.50 22.57
CA LEU A 119 6.20 -11.06 22.79
C LEU A 119 6.04 -10.46 24.19
N PRO A 120 5.56 -9.21 24.30
CA PRO A 120 5.42 -8.55 25.58
C PRO A 120 4.13 -8.94 26.29
N MET A 121 4.11 -8.65 27.59
CA MET A 121 2.91 -8.66 28.41
C MET A 121 2.55 -7.20 28.74
N TRP A 122 1.36 -6.77 28.36
CA TRP A 122 0.85 -5.43 28.67
C TRP A 122 0.22 -5.45 30.06
N ARG A 123 0.94 -4.91 31.04
CA ARG A 123 0.63 -5.07 32.47
C ARG A 123 -0.16 -3.90 33.03
N HIS A 124 -1.13 -4.21 33.88
CA HIS A 124 -1.98 -3.20 34.54
C HIS A 124 -2.09 -3.45 36.04
N SER A 125 -2.46 -2.40 36.78
CA SER A 125 -2.67 -2.49 38.22
C SER A 125 -3.98 -3.20 38.59
N SER A 126 -5.00 -3.12 37.73
CA SER A 126 -6.32 -3.74 37.92
C SER A 126 -7.09 -3.88 36.59
N LEU A 127 -8.15 -4.69 36.58
CA LEU A 127 -9.06 -4.84 35.43
C LEU A 127 -9.75 -3.53 35.05
N ALA A 128 -10.10 -2.69 36.03
CA ALA A 128 -10.69 -1.37 35.80
C ALA A 128 -9.74 -0.41 35.08
N VAL A 129 -8.44 -0.47 35.40
CA VAL A 129 -7.42 0.33 34.70
C VAL A 129 -7.24 -0.14 33.26
N LEU A 130 -7.18 -1.46 33.03
CA LEU A 130 -7.18 -2.03 31.69
C LEU A 130 -8.39 -1.55 30.86
N MET A 131 -9.60 -1.60 31.41
CA MET A 131 -10.81 -1.11 30.73
C MET A 131 -10.76 0.39 30.43
N SER A 132 -10.19 1.20 31.33
CA SER A 132 -9.97 2.63 31.09
C SER A 132 -8.99 2.86 29.95
N GLU A 133 -7.90 2.11 29.89
CA GLU A 133 -6.91 2.21 28.81
C GLU A 133 -7.47 1.72 27.47
N LEU A 134 -8.27 0.66 27.44
CA LEU A 134 -8.96 0.20 26.23
C LEU A 134 -9.91 1.28 25.68
N ASN A 135 -10.67 1.96 26.53
CA ASN A 135 -11.50 3.09 26.10
C ASN A 135 -10.64 4.24 25.54
N GLU A 136 -9.51 4.57 26.18
CA GLU A 136 -8.61 5.60 25.68
C GLU A 136 -8.02 5.24 24.32
N ILE A 137 -7.65 3.98 24.11
CA ILE A 137 -7.16 3.48 22.81
C ILE A 137 -8.28 3.56 21.76
N TYR A 138 -9.49 3.13 22.11
CA TYR A 138 -10.66 3.18 21.22
C TYR A 138 -10.98 4.60 20.75
N HIS A 139 -10.76 5.61 21.59
CA HIS A 139 -11.11 6.99 21.27
C HIS A 139 -9.97 7.84 20.68
N ASN A 140 -8.75 7.66 21.20
CA ASN A 140 -7.68 8.66 21.09
C ASN A 140 -6.30 8.07 20.73
N ALA A 141 -6.20 6.79 20.38
CA ALA A 141 -4.92 6.20 19.99
C ALA A 141 -4.25 6.94 18.81
N ASP A 142 -3.04 7.46 19.05
CA ASP A 142 -2.16 7.89 17.97
C ASP A 142 -1.52 6.65 17.31
N PRO A 143 -1.80 6.38 16.02
CA PRO A 143 -1.33 5.18 15.34
C PRO A 143 0.19 5.04 15.23
N LYS A 144 0.95 6.14 15.38
CA LYS A 144 2.42 6.10 15.28
C LYS A 144 3.12 5.78 16.60
N THR A 145 2.44 6.00 17.72
CA THR A 145 3.01 5.83 19.06
C THR A 145 2.33 4.73 19.85
N ASN A 146 1.03 4.52 19.65
CA ASN A 146 0.28 3.44 20.28
C ASN A 146 0.33 2.16 19.43
N PRO A 147 0.89 1.05 19.94
CA PRO A 147 1.02 -0.21 19.18
C PRO A 147 -0.31 -0.96 19.00
N LEU A 148 -1.37 -0.53 19.66
CA LEU A 148 -2.67 -1.20 19.69
C LEU A 148 -3.76 -0.32 19.08
N ALA A 149 -4.81 -0.97 18.60
CA ALA A 149 -6.09 -0.34 18.29
C ALA A 149 -7.22 -1.19 18.87
N VAL A 150 -8.37 -0.58 19.10
CA VAL A 150 -9.57 -1.29 19.55
C VAL A 150 -10.71 -0.82 18.66
N PHE A 151 -11.55 -1.73 18.17
CA PHE A 151 -12.79 -1.43 17.44
C PHE A 151 -13.65 -2.69 17.38
N PRO A 152 -14.98 -2.57 17.19
CA PRO A 152 -15.85 -3.74 17.13
C PRO A 152 -15.55 -4.63 15.92
N ILE A 153 -15.66 -5.95 16.08
CA ILE A 153 -15.71 -6.94 14.98
C ILE A 153 -16.78 -8.00 15.26
N VAL A 154 -17.43 -8.51 14.21
CA VAL A 154 -18.34 -9.66 14.30
C VAL A 154 -17.54 -10.94 14.09
N THR A 155 -17.61 -11.85 15.06
CA THR A 155 -16.91 -13.14 15.02
C THR A 155 -17.83 -14.29 14.64
N ALA A 156 -19.15 -14.17 14.83
CA ALA A 156 -20.14 -15.13 14.35
C ALA A 156 -21.52 -14.47 14.25
N ILE A 157 -22.36 -14.98 13.34
CA ILE A 157 -23.77 -14.59 13.21
C ILE A 157 -24.58 -15.77 12.67
N ASP A 158 -25.83 -15.93 13.13
CA ASP A 158 -26.73 -16.94 12.57
C ASP A 158 -27.12 -16.57 11.13
N LYS A 159 -27.09 -17.56 10.23
CA LYS A 159 -27.28 -17.38 8.77
C LYS A 159 -28.59 -16.68 8.36
N GLU A 160 -29.60 -16.64 9.21
CA GLU A 160 -30.87 -15.93 8.96
C GLU A 160 -30.75 -14.39 9.04
N GLY A 161 -29.65 -13.84 9.58
CA GLY A 161 -29.51 -12.41 9.89
C GLY A 161 -28.82 -11.54 8.83
N TRP A 162 -28.42 -12.08 7.67
CA TRP A 162 -27.56 -11.38 6.71
C TRP A 162 -28.30 -10.51 5.67
N LEU A 163 -29.58 -10.80 5.38
CA LEU A 163 -30.18 -10.42 4.08
C LEU A 163 -31.03 -9.15 4.03
N GLU A 164 -31.12 -8.36 5.09
CA GLU A 164 -31.87 -7.09 5.02
C GLU A 164 -31.02 -5.93 5.54
N THR A 165 -30.76 -4.94 4.67
CA THR A 165 -29.90 -3.75 4.87
C THR A 165 -30.28 -2.88 6.09
N TYR A 166 -31.32 -3.26 6.85
CA TYR A 166 -31.88 -2.54 8.00
C TYR A 166 -32.43 -3.48 9.08
N SER A 167 -32.12 -4.78 9.06
CA SER A 167 -32.67 -5.70 10.06
C SER A 167 -31.97 -5.53 11.40
N ILE A 168 -32.78 -5.24 12.41
CA ILE A 168 -32.38 -5.31 13.81
C ILE A 168 -31.97 -6.75 14.09
N ILE A 169 -30.71 -6.95 14.43
CA ILE A 169 -30.18 -8.26 14.79
C ILE A 169 -30.50 -8.52 16.25
N ASP A 170 -31.05 -9.71 16.52
CA ASP A 170 -31.24 -10.19 17.88
C ASP A 170 -29.86 -10.35 18.54
N PRO A 171 -29.59 -9.72 19.71
CA PRO A 171 -28.30 -9.88 20.40
C PRO A 171 -27.91 -11.34 20.65
N GLU A 172 -28.86 -12.27 20.70
CA GLU A 172 -28.60 -13.70 20.91
C GLU A 172 -28.06 -14.42 19.66
N LYS A 173 -28.22 -13.81 18.48
CA LYS A 173 -27.86 -14.37 17.16
C LYS A 173 -26.54 -13.85 16.60
N VAL A 174 -25.81 -13.04 17.37
CA VAL A 174 -24.57 -12.40 16.91
C VAL A 174 -23.51 -12.36 18.01
N GLU A 175 -22.28 -12.65 17.63
CA GLU A 175 -21.11 -12.57 18.49
C GLU A 175 -20.23 -11.41 18.06
N ILE A 176 -20.06 -10.43 18.95
CA ILE A 176 -19.30 -9.20 18.69
C ILE A 176 -18.21 -9.04 19.74
N LEU A 177 -16.98 -8.81 19.29
CA LEU A 177 -15.88 -8.36 20.14
C LEU A 177 -15.84 -6.83 20.15
N ASN A 178 -15.37 -6.26 21.27
CA ASN A 178 -15.24 -4.82 21.49
C ASN A 178 -16.55 -4.05 21.27
N MET A 179 -17.68 -4.67 21.63
CA MET A 179 -18.98 -4.02 21.54
C MET A 179 -19.03 -2.81 22.47
N TRP A 180 -19.41 -1.66 21.93
CA TRP A 180 -19.63 -0.44 22.71
C TRP A 180 -21.11 -0.28 23.09
N THR A 181 -21.37 0.53 24.11
CA THR A 181 -22.73 0.94 24.51
C THR A 181 -22.84 2.45 24.51
N ARG A 182 -24.03 2.98 24.23
CA ARG A 182 -24.26 4.43 24.22
C ARG A 182 -24.48 4.96 25.64
N THR A 183 -23.71 5.97 26.05
CA THR A 183 -23.88 6.65 27.35
C THR A 183 -25.04 7.66 27.32
N ALA A 184 -25.40 8.22 28.49
CA ALA A 184 -26.45 9.27 28.61
C ALA A 184 -26.17 10.47 27.71
N MET A 185 -24.88 10.76 27.51
CA MET A 185 -24.38 11.88 26.73
C MET A 185 -24.12 11.51 25.27
N GLN A 186 -24.66 10.37 24.80
CA GLN A 186 -24.51 9.85 23.43
C GLN A 186 -23.10 9.43 23.01
N TYR A 187 -22.11 9.44 23.91
CA TYR A 187 -20.79 8.87 23.64
C TYR A 187 -20.84 7.34 23.55
N LYS A 188 -20.09 6.76 22.60
CA LYS A 188 -19.80 5.33 22.53
C LYS A 188 -18.80 4.99 23.65
N ALA A 189 -19.01 3.92 24.41
CA ALA A 189 -18.07 3.50 25.45
C ALA A 189 -18.01 1.96 25.54
N LEU A 190 -16.80 1.42 25.69
CA LEU A 190 -16.58 0.01 25.98
C LEU A 190 -16.95 -0.25 27.44
N ARG A 191 -17.86 -1.20 27.67
CA ARG A 191 -18.36 -1.52 29.01
C ARG A 191 -18.51 -3.02 29.20
N SER A 192 -17.91 -3.53 30.28
CA SER A 192 -18.06 -4.91 30.71
C SER A 192 -19.52 -5.28 30.96
N VAL A 193 -19.86 -6.50 30.54
CA VAL A 193 -21.11 -7.16 30.89
C VAL A 193 -20.78 -8.34 31.81
N ASP A 194 -21.68 -8.65 32.73
CA ASP A 194 -21.55 -9.76 33.67
C ASP A 194 -22.20 -11.05 33.15
N LYS A 195 -23.01 -10.93 32.09
CA LYS A 195 -23.72 -12.05 31.46
C LYS A 195 -23.79 -11.89 29.95
N VAL A 196 -23.78 -13.01 29.24
CA VAL A 196 -24.04 -13.10 27.80
C VAL A 196 -25.01 -14.24 27.54
N THR A 197 -25.81 -14.12 26.48
CA THR A 197 -26.66 -15.20 26.03
C THR A 197 -25.90 -16.11 25.06
N ARG A 198 -26.04 -17.43 25.22
CA ARG A 198 -25.47 -18.45 24.33
C ARG A 198 -26.46 -19.58 24.10
N THR A 199 -26.47 -20.11 22.90
CA THR A 199 -27.14 -21.38 22.62
C THR A 199 -26.27 -22.51 23.17
N ILE A 200 -26.83 -23.28 24.12
CA ILE A 200 -26.21 -24.48 24.69
C ILE A 200 -27.17 -25.65 24.47
N ASN A 201 -26.75 -26.66 23.70
CA ASN A 201 -27.57 -27.81 23.29
C ASN A 201 -28.90 -27.39 22.63
N GLY A 202 -28.85 -26.39 21.73
CA GLY A 202 -30.05 -25.87 21.05
C GLY A 202 -30.99 -25.04 21.94
N THR A 203 -30.59 -24.72 23.18
CA THR A 203 -31.37 -23.87 24.10
C THR A 203 -30.63 -22.57 24.40
N VAL A 204 -31.27 -21.44 24.15
CA VAL A 204 -30.80 -20.11 24.53
C VAL A 204 -30.68 -20.03 26.06
N THR A 205 -29.45 -19.86 26.55
CA THR A 205 -29.10 -19.88 27.97
C THR A 205 -28.27 -18.64 28.32
N GLU A 206 -28.62 -17.98 29.42
CA GLU A 206 -27.84 -16.86 29.97
C GLU A 206 -26.66 -17.42 30.78
N VAL A 207 -25.43 -17.02 30.44
CA VAL A 207 -24.18 -17.50 31.05
C VAL A 207 -23.45 -16.32 31.69
N SER A 208 -23.00 -16.51 32.93
CA SER A 208 -22.13 -15.53 33.60
C SER A 208 -20.74 -15.53 33.00
N VAL A 209 -20.20 -14.34 32.74
CA VAL A 209 -18.88 -14.16 32.14
C VAL A 209 -17.96 -13.35 33.06
N PRO A 210 -16.61 -13.53 32.95
CA PRO A 210 -15.67 -12.71 33.69
C PRO A 210 -15.78 -11.22 33.33
N GLU A 211 -15.31 -10.36 34.24
CA GLU A 211 -15.13 -8.93 33.94
C GLU A 211 -14.20 -8.75 32.72
N ASN A 212 -14.53 -7.79 31.85
CA ASN A 212 -13.83 -7.52 30.59
C ASN A 212 -13.87 -8.66 29.55
N TYR A 213 -14.79 -9.63 29.68
CA TYR A 213 -15.07 -10.58 28.62
C TYR A 213 -15.61 -9.88 27.36
N GLY A 214 -15.19 -10.36 26.19
CA GLY A 214 -15.57 -9.83 24.88
C GLY A 214 -14.72 -8.65 24.40
N PHE A 215 -13.61 -8.32 25.08
CA PHE A 215 -12.71 -7.25 24.67
C PHE A 215 -11.33 -7.78 24.30
N THR A 216 -10.80 -7.29 23.19
CA THR A 216 -9.45 -7.60 22.69
C THR A 216 -8.87 -6.46 21.86
N PRO A 217 -7.62 -6.03 22.09
CA PRO A 217 -6.95 -5.09 21.21
C PRO A 217 -6.36 -5.77 19.96
N PHE A 218 -6.17 -5.01 18.90
CA PHE A 218 -5.53 -5.42 17.65
C PHE A 218 -4.14 -4.80 17.54
N VAL A 219 -3.14 -5.61 17.20
CA VAL A 219 -1.73 -5.15 17.16
C VAL A 219 -1.42 -4.52 15.80
N ARG A 220 -0.75 -3.37 15.81
CA ARG A 220 -0.31 -2.71 14.58
C ARG A 220 0.79 -3.48 13.88
N VAL A 221 0.74 -3.54 12.55
CA VAL A 221 1.70 -4.27 11.72
C VAL A 221 3.13 -3.80 11.97
N TRP A 222 3.35 -2.48 12.13
CA TRP A 222 4.67 -1.96 12.45
C TRP A 222 5.23 -2.52 13.76
N ARG A 223 4.37 -2.80 14.75
CA ARG A 223 4.77 -3.38 16.02
C ARG A 223 5.08 -4.87 15.87
N VAL A 224 4.28 -5.60 15.10
CA VAL A 224 4.54 -7.01 14.79
C VAL A 224 5.92 -7.16 14.13
N LEU A 225 6.25 -6.31 13.15
CA LEU A 225 7.57 -6.28 12.52
C LEU A 225 8.70 -6.01 13.53
N GLU A 226 8.56 -5.03 14.43
CA GLU A 226 9.54 -4.78 15.49
C GLU A 226 9.78 -6.02 16.38
N LEU A 227 8.73 -6.76 16.72
CA LEU A 227 8.81 -7.98 17.54
C LEU A 227 9.50 -9.13 16.78
N ILE A 228 9.13 -9.34 15.51
CA ILE A 228 9.74 -10.34 14.62
C ILE A 228 11.25 -10.12 14.49
N PHE A 229 11.67 -8.90 14.15
CA PHE A 229 13.10 -8.63 13.96
C PHE A 229 13.87 -8.59 15.28
N SER A 230 13.25 -8.14 16.37
CA SER A 230 13.86 -8.23 17.70
C SER A 230 14.10 -9.67 18.15
N ASP A 231 13.26 -10.63 17.74
CA ASP A 231 13.43 -12.05 18.06
C ASP A 231 14.65 -12.66 17.35
N LEU A 232 15.06 -12.11 16.21
CA LEU A 232 16.35 -12.41 15.57
C LEU A 232 17.55 -11.69 16.22
N GLY A 233 17.32 -10.84 17.23
CA GLY A 233 18.35 -9.98 17.82
C GLY A 233 18.72 -8.79 16.93
N MET A 234 17.84 -8.39 16.02
CA MET A 234 18.08 -7.35 15.02
C MET A 234 17.35 -6.04 15.36
N SER A 235 17.91 -4.92 14.92
CA SER A 235 17.30 -3.60 15.04
C SER A 235 16.85 -3.06 13.67
N ILE A 236 15.64 -2.54 13.59
CA ILE A 236 15.11 -1.95 12.36
C ILE A 236 15.67 -0.53 12.20
N ALA A 237 16.28 -0.21 11.05
CA ALA A 237 16.81 1.13 10.78
C ALA A 237 15.71 2.17 10.57
N ALA A 238 14.69 1.84 9.76
CA ALA A 238 13.48 2.63 9.55
C ALA A 238 12.32 1.68 9.27
N ASN A 239 11.17 1.92 9.91
CA ASN A 239 9.98 1.10 9.75
C ASN A 239 8.96 1.85 8.87
N PRO A 240 8.83 1.53 7.57
CA PRO A 240 7.93 2.23 6.68
C PRO A 240 6.46 2.16 7.14
N PHE A 241 6.05 1.05 7.78
CA PHE A 241 4.71 0.90 8.35
C PHE A 241 4.47 1.78 9.58
N LYS A 242 5.49 2.35 10.20
CA LYS A 242 5.35 3.29 11.33
C LYS A 242 5.47 4.74 10.88
N THR A 243 6.35 5.01 9.91
CA THR A 243 6.64 6.36 9.45
C THR A 243 5.58 6.87 8.48
N ASP A 244 5.06 6.00 7.62
CA ASP A 244 3.95 6.31 6.72
C ASP A 244 2.66 6.59 7.51
N ASN A 245 1.87 7.57 7.09
CA ASN A 245 0.66 7.95 7.83
C ASN A 245 -0.46 6.92 7.66
N ASP A 246 -0.58 6.31 6.49
CA ASP A 246 -1.65 5.37 6.19
C ASP A 246 -1.34 4.02 6.84
N LEU A 247 -0.13 3.52 6.61
CA LEU A 247 0.29 2.21 7.10
C LEU A 247 0.46 2.15 8.62
N ALA A 248 0.71 3.29 9.29
CA ALA A 248 0.70 3.34 10.76
C ALA A 248 -0.66 2.89 11.33
N ARG A 249 -1.74 3.02 10.56
CA ARG A 249 -3.08 2.63 10.98
C ARG A 249 -3.37 1.14 10.79
N LEU A 250 -2.50 0.41 10.08
CA LEU A 250 -2.71 -1.00 9.73
C LEU A 250 -2.53 -1.92 10.95
N VAL A 251 -3.53 -2.78 11.19
CA VAL A 251 -3.53 -3.78 12.27
C VAL A 251 -3.75 -5.19 11.72
N VAL A 252 -3.37 -6.19 12.52
CA VAL A 252 -3.80 -7.59 12.36
C VAL A 252 -4.99 -7.89 13.28
N LEU A 253 -5.99 -8.60 12.75
CA LEU A 253 -7.17 -9.00 13.53
C LEU A 253 -6.90 -10.26 14.36
N ASN A 254 -7.68 -10.44 15.42
CA ASN A 254 -7.76 -11.67 16.22
C ASN A 254 -9.20 -11.85 16.75
N ASN A 255 -9.52 -13.04 17.25
CA ASN A 255 -10.84 -13.38 17.80
C ASN A 255 -10.79 -13.86 19.25
N CYS A 256 -9.74 -13.52 20.01
CA CYS A 256 -9.63 -13.94 21.41
C CYS A 256 -10.58 -13.13 22.30
N ALA A 257 -11.68 -13.75 22.75
CA ALA A 257 -12.73 -13.08 23.52
C ALA A 257 -12.36 -12.82 24.98
N ASP A 258 -11.34 -13.50 25.50
CA ASP A 258 -10.95 -13.46 26.90
C ASP A 258 -9.51 -12.99 27.14
N SER A 259 -8.90 -12.32 26.16
CA SER A 259 -7.56 -11.72 26.27
C SER A 259 -7.49 -10.62 27.34
N CYS A 260 -8.61 -9.95 27.63
CA CYS A 260 -8.72 -8.87 28.63
C CYS A 260 -9.37 -9.30 29.96
N CYS A 261 -9.72 -10.58 30.13
CA CYS A 261 -10.32 -11.11 31.38
C CYS A 261 -9.33 -11.16 32.55
N GLN A 262 -8.03 -11.01 32.26
CA GLN A 262 -6.97 -10.84 33.25
C GLN A 262 -6.46 -9.40 33.16
N LYS A 263 -5.94 -8.88 34.27
CA LYS A 263 -5.38 -7.53 34.31
C LYS A 263 -4.16 -7.35 33.38
N ASP A 264 -3.46 -8.43 33.05
CA ASP A 264 -2.28 -8.40 32.19
C ASP A 264 -2.64 -9.07 30.86
N VAL A 265 -2.48 -8.36 29.74
CA VAL A 265 -2.82 -8.85 28.41
C VAL A 265 -1.56 -9.43 27.75
N ASN A 266 -1.63 -10.69 27.33
CA ASN A 266 -0.51 -11.37 26.68
C ASN A 266 -0.59 -11.17 25.16
N TYR A 267 0.48 -10.68 24.53
CA TYR A 267 0.50 -10.50 23.07
C TYR A 267 0.35 -11.81 22.31
N ILE A 268 0.67 -12.96 22.93
CA ILE A 268 0.41 -14.29 22.34
C ILE A 268 -1.06 -14.43 21.93
N ASP A 269 -1.99 -13.92 22.75
CA ASP A 269 -3.43 -14.02 22.50
C ASP A 269 -3.92 -13.08 21.38
N LEU A 270 -3.09 -12.11 20.98
CA LEU A 270 -3.43 -11.08 20.00
C LEU A 270 -2.86 -11.36 18.60
N MET A 271 -2.03 -12.40 18.47
CA MET A 271 -1.40 -12.77 17.20
C MET A 271 -2.29 -13.71 16.39
N PRO A 272 -2.29 -13.61 15.04
CA PRO A 272 -2.91 -14.61 14.19
C PRO A 272 -2.10 -15.92 14.19
N ASP A 273 -2.75 -17.02 13.83
CA ASP A 273 -2.23 -18.39 13.84
C ASP A 273 -1.41 -18.70 12.56
N VAL A 274 -0.44 -17.84 12.22
CA VAL A 274 0.41 -17.97 11.02
C VAL A 274 1.90 -18.04 11.35
N THR A 275 2.69 -18.57 10.41
CA THR A 275 4.16 -18.51 10.49
C THR A 275 4.66 -17.10 10.20
N VAL A 276 5.87 -16.78 10.66
CA VAL A 276 6.53 -15.53 10.32
C VAL A 276 6.74 -15.42 8.80
N GLU A 277 7.08 -16.52 8.13
CA GLU A 277 7.22 -16.57 6.66
C GLU A 277 5.92 -16.17 5.95
N ALA A 278 4.78 -16.77 6.32
CA ALA A 278 3.48 -16.46 5.74
C ALA A 278 3.09 -14.99 5.98
N PHE A 279 3.37 -14.46 7.17
CA PHE A 279 3.14 -13.04 7.49
C PHE A 279 3.98 -12.11 6.60
N MET A 280 5.27 -12.41 6.41
CA MET A 280 6.15 -11.61 5.55
C MET A 280 5.77 -11.74 4.07
N ALA A 281 5.35 -12.92 3.62
CA ALA A 281 4.84 -13.15 2.27
C ALA A 281 3.57 -12.33 2.00
N ALA A 282 2.67 -12.22 2.98
CA ALA A 282 1.49 -11.37 2.86
C ALA A 282 1.83 -9.88 2.71
N LEU A 283 2.85 -9.40 3.45
CA LEU A 283 3.33 -8.02 3.32
C LEU A 283 4.05 -7.77 1.98
N TRP A 284 4.73 -8.77 1.44
CA TRP A 284 5.25 -8.74 0.07
C TRP A 284 4.09 -8.64 -0.93
N ALA A 285 3.13 -9.57 -0.91
CA ALA A 285 2.01 -9.60 -1.85
C ALA A 285 1.15 -8.32 -1.83
N ARG A 286 0.82 -7.82 -0.65
CA ARG A 286 -0.03 -6.62 -0.52
C ARG A 286 0.71 -5.31 -0.77
N PHE A 287 1.93 -5.15 -0.23
CA PHE A 287 2.60 -3.85 -0.18
C PHE A 287 3.94 -3.81 -0.92
N GLY A 288 4.39 -4.92 -1.51
CA GLY A 288 5.71 -5.03 -2.13
C GLY A 288 6.84 -4.80 -1.12
N LEU A 289 6.64 -5.17 0.15
CA LEU A 289 7.65 -5.00 1.20
C LEU A 289 8.84 -5.93 0.97
N VAL A 290 10.03 -5.35 0.91
CA VAL A 290 11.30 -6.08 0.83
C VAL A 290 12.15 -5.74 2.04
N TYR A 291 12.87 -6.73 2.58
CA TYR A 291 13.76 -6.54 3.73
C TYR A 291 15.12 -7.18 3.52
N HIS A 292 16.15 -6.56 4.10
CA HIS A 292 17.52 -7.05 4.12
C HIS A 292 18.02 -7.11 5.55
N VAL A 293 18.48 -8.28 5.96
CA VAL A 293 19.02 -8.59 7.29
C VAL A 293 20.53 -8.55 7.20
N ASP A 294 21.19 -7.71 8.00
CA ASP A 294 22.65 -7.68 8.08
C ASP A 294 23.10 -8.09 9.50
N PHE A 295 23.54 -9.34 9.64
CA PHE A 295 24.01 -9.87 10.92
C PHE A 295 25.37 -9.32 11.36
N SER A 296 26.12 -8.66 10.47
CA SER A 296 27.38 -8.02 10.82
C SER A 296 27.15 -6.71 11.57
N THR A 297 26.10 -5.96 11.22
CA THR A 297 25.72 -4.71 11.87
C THR A 297 24.54 -4.84 12.85
N CYS A 298 23.91 -6.01 12.91
CA CYS A 298 22.66 -6.27 13.64
C CYS A 298 21.53 -5.30 13.24
N ARG A 299 21.47 -4.96 11.95
CA ARG A 299 20.47 -4.05 11.38
C ARG A 299 19.62 -4.70 10.30
N VAL A 300 18.38 -4.20 10.20
CA VAL A 300 17.44 -4.56 9.16
C VAL A 300 17.06 -3.30 8.39
N THR A 301 17.13 -3.41 7.07
CA THR A 301 16.63 -2.39 6.14
C THR A 301 15.36 -2.89 5.51
N MET A 302 14.31 -2.09 5.52
CA MET A 302 13.04 -2.37 4.84
C MET A 302 12.72 -1.27 3.84
N ALA A 303 12.16 -1.63 2.70
CA ALA A 303 11.68 -0.68 1.70
C ALA A 303 10.60 -1.34 0.82
N PHE A 304 9.72 -0.53 0.24
CA PHE A 304 8.81 -1.02 -0.80
C PHE A 304 9.54 -1.14 -2.14
N ILE A 305 9.10 -2.06 -2.99
CA ILE A 305 9.71 -2.28 -4.31
C ILE A 305 9.74 -1.01 -5.17
N GLY A 306 8.66 -0.22 -5.13
CA GLY A 306 8.61 1.09 -5.81
C GLY A 306 9.69 2.06 -5.30
N ASP A 307 9.92 2.11 -3.99
CA ASP A 307 10.98 2.96 -3.41
C ASP A 307 12.37 2.50 -3.86
N ILE A 308 12.60 1.17 -3.91
CA ILE A 308 13.87 0.59 -4.35
C ILE A 308 14.16 0.95 -5.81
N ILE A 309 13.19 0.78 -6.69
CA ILE A 309 13.31 1.08 -8.13
C ILE A 309 13.60 2.57 -8.36
N ASN A 310 13.03 3.46 -7.54
CA ASN A 310 13.19 4.91 -7.70
C ASN A 310 14.46 5.48 -7.08
N LYS A 311 15.21 4.71 -6.27
CA LYS A 311 16.47 5.19 -5.69
C LYS A 311 17.52 5.52 -6.76
N PRO A 312 18.35 6.56 -6.55
CA PRO A 312 19.46 6.86 -7.45
C PRO A 312 20.47 5.71 -7.45
N ALA A 313 21.08 5.50 -8.61
CA ALA A 313 22.08 4.44 -8.76
C ALA A 313 23.27 4.67 -7.82
N GLN A 314 23.72 3.63 -7.14
CA GLN A 314 24.81 3.69 -6.16
C GLN A 314 26.19 3.75 -6.82
N LYS A 315 26.36 3.09 -7.98
CA LYS A 315 27.65 2.92 -8.65
C LYS A 315 27.45 2.62 -10.13
N ASP A 316 28.42 3.02 -10.95
CA ASP A 316 28.54 2.58 -12.33
C ASP A 316 29.50 1.37 -12.43
N LEU A 317 28.96 0.25 -12.91
CA LEU A 317 29.68 -1.01 -13.06
C LEU A 317 30.30 -1.17 -14.47
N SER A 318 30.17 -0.19 -15.36
CA SER A 318 30.62 -0.32 -16.76
C SER A 318 32.13 -0.60 -16.90
N ASN A 319 32.94 -0.12 -15.96
CA ASN A 319 34.40 -0.20 -16.03
C ASN A 319 35.00 -1.45 -15.37
N ILE A 320 34.17 -2.33 -14.80
CA ILE A 320 34.66 -3.52 -14.08
C ILE A 320 34.81 -4.74 -14.99
N ILE A 321 34.29 -4.67 -16.22
CA ILE A 321 34.16 -5.81 -17.11
C ILE A 321 35.52 -6.35 -17.57
N SER A 322 35.66 -7.67 -17.55
CA SER A 322 36.79 -8.38 -18.14
C SER A 322 36.47 -8.96 -19.51
N GLU A 323 35.18 -9.12 -19.82
CA GLU A 323 34.67 -9.72 -21.05
C GLU A 323 33.42 -8.94 -21.53
N PRO A 324 33.02 -9.06 -22.82
CA PRO A 324 31.76 -8.51 -23.29
C PRO A 324 30.56 -9.05 -22.49
N PRO A 325 29.60 -8.20 -22.09
CA PRO A 325 28.43 -8.65 -21.36
C PRO A 325 27.49 -9.48 -22.23
N VAL A 326 26.79 -10.44 -21.63
CA VAL A 326 25.72 -11.21 -22.27
C VAL A 326 24.38 -10.56 -21.90
N VAL A 327 23.54 -10.28 -22.90
CA VAL A 327 22.20 -9.72 -22.69
C VAL A 327 21.19 -10.78 -23.07
N ASN A 328 20.39 -11.21 -22.09
CA ASN A 328 19.31 -12.16 -22.29
C ASN A 328 17.98 -11.41 -22.36
N TYR A 329 17.10 -11.87 -23.25
CA TYR A 329 15.77 -11.32 -23.46
C TYR A 329 14.75 -12.34 -22.96
N ASP A 330 14.06 -11.98 -21.90
CA ASP A 330 13.00 -12.79 -21.32
C ASP A 330 11.65 -12.35 -21.89
N LYS A 331 10.63 -13.21 -21.82
CA LYS A 331 9.28 -12.79 -22.17
C LYS A 331 8.76 -11.79 -21.14
N GLY A 332 8.06 -10.77 -21.61
CA GLY A 332 7.34 -9.85 -20.74
C GLY A 332 6.31 -10.60 -19.91
N LYS A 333 6.17 -10.16 -18.65
CA LYS A 333 5.16 -10.66 -17.72
C LYS A 333 4.34 -9.50 -17.15
N TYR A 334 3.13 -9.77 -16.68
CA TYR A 334 2.35 -8.84 -15.88
C TYR A 334 2.10 -9.39 -14.49
N ILE A 335 1.88 -8.52 -13.52
CA ILE A 335 1.61 -8.94 -12.14
C ILE A 335 0.15 -9.36 -12.01
N LYS A 336 -0.06 -10.55 -11.42
CA LYS A 336 -1.35 -11.03 -10.93
C LYS A 336 -1.31 -11.08 -9.40
N LEU A 337 -2.24 -10.39 -8.74
CA LEU A 337 -2.34 -10.36 -7.27
C LEU A 337 -3.64 -11.01 -6.81
N SER A 338 -3.55 -11.82 -5.76
CA SER A 338 -4.70 -12.47 -5.13
C SER A 338 -4.51 -12.59 -3.62
N ALA A 339 -5.62 -12.71 -2.90
CA ALA A 339 -5.66 -13.01 -1.47
C ALA A 339 -6.86 -13.92 -1.16
N SER A 340 -6.89 -14.50 0.04
CA SER A 340 -7.95 -15.41 0.45
C SER A 340 -9.29 -14.70 0.67
N THR A 341 -10.37 -15.36 0.28
CA THR A 341 -11.76 -14.94 0.51
C THR A 341 -12.56 -16.07 1.13
N SER A 342 -11.95 -16.85 2.03
CA SER A 342 -12.58 -18.03 2.64
C SER A 342 -13.56 -17.67 3.76
N ILE A 343 -13.47 -16.43 4.27
CA ILE A 343 -14.47 -15.87 5.18
C ILE A 343 -15.83 -15.84 4.49
N ASP A 344 -16.87 -16.31 5.19
CA ASP A 344 -18.24 -16.26 4.70
C ASP A 344 -18.59 -14.85 4.20
N CYS A 345 -19.18 -14.77 3.01
CA CYS A 345 -19.56 -13.52 2.34
C CYS A 345 -18.39 -12.62 1.88
N ALA A 346 -17.14 -13.10 1.91
CA ALA A 346 -16.01 -12.40 1.30
C ALA A 346 -15.89 -12.65 -0.20
N GLU A 347 -16.20 -13.86 -0.67
CA GLU A 347 -16.03 -14.25 -2.06
C GLU A 347 -16.81 -13.30 -3.02
N PRO A 348 -16.13 -12.68 -4.00
CA PRO A 348 -16.80 -11.84 -5.00
C PRO A 348 -17.62 -12.69 -6.00
N GLU A 349 -18.62 -12.09 -6.67
CA GLU A 349 -19.47 -12.79 -7.67
C GLU A 349 -18.63 -13.34 -8.84
N THR A 350 -17.47 -12.71 -9.12
CA THR A 350 -16.48 -13.18 -10.08
C THR A 350 -15.08 -12.91 -9.54
N GLU A 351 -14.07 -13.70 -9.93
CA GLU A 351 -12.68 -13.47 -9.48
C GLU A 351 -12.09 -12.13 -9.93
N ARG A 352 -12.54 -11.57 -11.06
CA ARG A 352 -11.93 -10.39 -11.68
C ARG A 352 -12.93 -9.26 -11.82
N PHE A 353 -12.44 -8.05 -11.60
CA PHE A 353 -13.25 -6.83 -11.73
C PHE A 353 -13.74 -6.63 -13.18
N GLU A 354 -12.91 -6.93 -14.17
CA GLU A 354 -13.27 -6.82 -15.59
C GLU A 354 -14.36 -7.82 -15.99
N ASP A 355 -14.35 -9.02 -15.39
CA ASP A 355 -15.33 -10.07 -15.69
C ASP A 355 -16.71 -9.73 -15.10
N PHE A 356 -16.74 -9.03 -13.96
CA PHE A 356 -17.95 -8.51 -13.32
C PHE A 356 -18.65 -7.46 -14.20
N PHE A 357 -17.88 -6.55 -14.82
CA PHE A 357 -18.40 -5.44 -15.63
C PHE A 357 -18.36 -5.65 -17.15
N LYS A 358 -18.05 -6.86 -17.65
CA LYS A 358 -17.87 -7.14 -19.09
C LYS A 358 -19.02 -6.76 -20.03
N ASN A 359 -20.25 -6.62 -19.50
CA ASN A 359 -21.46 -6.29 -20.26
C ASN A 359 -21.91 -4.83 -20.05
N PHE A 360 -21.04 -3.99 -19.50
CA PHE A 360 -21.29 -2.57 -19.24
C PHE A 360 -20.37 -1.71 -20.11
N ASP A 361 -20.76 -0.46 -20.31
CA ASP A 361 -19.93 0.52 -21.01
C ASP A 361 -18.65 0.74 -20.20
N SER A 362 -17.50 0.49 -20.83
CA SER A 362 -16.20 0.63 -20.18
C SER A 362 -15.89 2.05 -19.72
N SER A 363 -16.55 3.06 -20.30
CA SER A 363 -16.41 4.45 -19.87
C SER A 363 -17.02 4.74 -18.49
N GLN A 364 -17.96 3.91 -18.03
CA GLN A 364 -18.57 4.01 -16.70
C GLN A 364 -17.77 3.25 -15.64
N ILE A 365 -16.84 2.38 -16.04
CA ILE A 365 -16.03 1.54 -15.15
C ILE A 365 -15.00 2.44 -14.45
N GLY A 366 -15.44 3.10 -13.39
CA GLY A 366 -14.86 4.40 -13.03
C GLY A 366 -15.79 5.28 -12.20
N ASP A 367 -17.08 4.96 -12.14
CA ASP A 367 -18.08 5.71 -11.41
C ASP A 367 -18.60 4.92 -10.20
N SER A 368 -19.19 5.63 -9.24
CA SER A 368 -19.88 5.00 -8.11
C SER A 368 -21.19 4.31 -8.52
N VAL A 369 -21.63 4.54 -9.76
CA VAL A 369 -22.78 3.91 -10.39
C VAL A 369 -22.39 3.44 -11.79
N VAL A 370 -22.65 2.16 -12.09
CA VAL A 370 -22.41 1.56 -13.42
C VAL A 370 -23.71 0.95 -13.91
N GLU A 371 -24.21 1.31 -15.09
CA GLU A 371 -25.55 0.91 -15.50
C GLU A 371 -25.75 0.68 -17.00
N ASN A 372 -26.70 -0.21 -17.31
CA ASN A 372 -27.22 -0.40 -18.66
C ASN A 372 -28.76 -0.28 -18.66
N GLU A 373 -29.39 -0.70 -19.76
CA GLU A 373 -30.84 -0.63 -19.94
C GLU A 373 -31.62 -1.40 -18.85
N ASN A 374 -31.04 -2.48 -18.30
CA ASN A 374 -31.74 -3.42 -17.42
C ASN A 374 -31.24 -3.41 -15.97
N ILE A 375 -29.97 -3.08 -15.75
CA ILE A 375 -29.29 -3.25 -14.45
C ILE A 375 -28.53 -1.96 -14.11
N SER A 376 -28.57 -1.56 -12.84
CA SER A 376 -27.67 -0.57 -12.25
C SER A 376 -26.90 -1.19 -11.10
N PHE A 377 -25.60 -0.92 -11.03
CA PHE A 377 -24.74 -1.27 -9.91
C PHE A 377 -24.37 0.01 -9.17
N THR A 378 -24.40 -0.04 -7.83
CA THR A 378 -23.96 1.07 -6.97
C THR A 378 -22.91 0.57 -6.00
N PHE A 379 -21.81 1.31 -5.86
CA PHE A 379 -20.71 0.96 -4.98
C PHE A 379 -20.82 1.65 -3.63
N ASN A 380 -20.95 0.89 -2.55
CA ASN A 380 -20.80 1.42 -1.20
C ASN A 380 -19.32 1.46 -0.82
N ARG A 381 -18.74 2.66 -0.81
CA ARG A 381 -17.32 2.86 -0.56
C ARG A 381 -16.88 2.50 0.85
N LYS A 382 -17.77 2.67 1.84
CA LYS A 382 -17.45 2.36 3.23
C LYS A 382 -17.33 0.86 3.43
N THR A 383 -18.26 0.09 2.86
CA THR A 383 -18.28 -1.38 3.00
C THR A 383 -17.51 -2.12 1.90
N ALA A 384 -17.13 -1.43 0.82
CA ALA A 384 -16.54 -2.02 -0.38
C ALA A 384 -17.45 -3.06 -1.07
N VAL A 385 -18.77 -2.89 -0.99
CA VAL A 385 -19.77 -3.79 -1.58
C VAL A 385 -20.48 -3.13 -2.77
N TRP A 386 -20.68 -3.90 -3.84
CA TRP A 386 -21.52 -3.55 -4.98
C TRP A 386 -22.94 -4.04 -4.75
N SER A 387 -23.91 -3.13 -4.85
CA SER A 387 -25.33 -3.45 -4.85
C SER A 387 -25.86 -3.49 -6.28
N ARG A 388 -26.72 -4.45 -6.60
CA ARG A 388 -27.33 -4.63 -7.92
C ARG A 388 -28.81 -4.28 -7.87
N TYR A 389 -29.23 -3.35 -8.73
CA TYR A 389 -30.63 -3.00 -8.96
C TYR A 389 -31.09 -3.48 -10.34
N ASP A 390 -32.09 -4.35 -10.36
CA ASP A 390 -32.80 -4.75 -11.58
C ASP A 390 -33.88 -3.71 -11.89
N LYS A 391 -33.66 -2.92 -12.95
CA LYS A 391 -34.56 -1.84 -13.39
C LYS A 391 -35.89 -2.37 -13.93
N VAL A 392 -35.90 -3.58 -14.48
CA VAL A 392 -37.08 -4.20 -15.09
C VAL A 392 -38.01 -4.71 -14.00
N ASN A 393 -37.47 -5.46 -13.03
CA ASN A 393 -38.22 -6.07 -11.94
C ASN A 393 -38.37 -5.16 -10.72
N ARG A 394 -37.66 -4.02 -10.70
CA ARG A 394 -37.58 -3.07 -9.57
C ARG A 394 -37.15 -3.74 -8.27
N LYS A 395 -36.16 -4.62 -8.35
CA LYS A 395 -35.63 -5.37 -7.19
C LYS A 395 -34.15 -5.06 -6.99
N SER A 396 -33.77 -4.79 -5.75
CA SER A 396 -32.38 -4.72 -5.32
C SER A 396 -31.95 -6.07 -4.75
N LYS A 397 -30.69 -6.44 -4.98
CA LYS A 397 -30.00 -7.48 -4.24
C LYS A 397 -28.52 -7.09 -4.10
N GLU A 398 -27.81 -7.78 -3.23
CA GLU A 398 -26.35 -7.68 -3.22
C GLU A 398 -25.79 -8.16 -4.56
N GLY A 399 -24.84 -7.39 -5.09
CA GLY A 399 -24.13 -7.69 -6.32
C GLY A 399 -22.88 -8.53 -6.03
N SER A 400 -21.89 -7.93 -5.39
CA SER A 400 -20.59 -8.57 -5.11
C SER A 400 -19.81 -7.78 -4.06
N THR A 401 -18.89 -8.42 -3.33
CA THR A 401 -17.78 -7.70 -2.67
C THR A 401 -16.81 -7.14 -3.73
N SER A 402 -15.95 -6.19 -3.33
CA SER A 402 -14.84 -5.71 -4.16
C SER A 402 -13.51 -6.43 -3.94
N PHE A 403 -13.53 -7.63 -3.36
CA PHE A 403 -12.33 -8.43 -3.10
C PHE A 403 -11.88 -9.22 -4.34
N PHE A 404 -11.92 -8.55 -5.50
CA PHE A 404 -11.47 -9.13 -6.76
C PHE A 404 -9.95 -9.40 -6.71
N ASN A 405 -9.48 -10.32 -7.53
CA ASN A 405 -8.06 -10.44 -7.86
C ASN A 405 -7.66 -9.33 -8.83
N TRP A 406 -6.41 -8.88 -8.75
CA TRP A 406 -5.83 -8.07 -9.81
C TRP A 406 -5.30 -9.02 -10.89
N ASP A 407 -6.00 -9.07 -12.02
CA ASP A 407 -5.59 -9.90 -13.15
C ASP A 407 -6.05 -9.23 -14.45
N PRO A 408 -5.22 -8.39 -15.11
CA PRO A 408 -5.63 -7.73 -16.34
C PRO A 408 -5.73 -8.69 -17.55
N LYS A 409 -5.26 -9.96 -17.45
CA LYS A 409 -5.18 -10.93 -18.56
C LYS A 409 -4.70 -10.33 -19.88
N THR A 410 -3.59 -9.59 -19.83
CA THR A 410 -3.07 -8.91 -21.02
C THR A 410 -2.75 -9.92 -22.14
N PRO A 411 -3.33 -9.77 -23.35
CA PRO A 411 -3.14 -10.73 -24.42
C PRO A 411 -1.66 -10.92 -24.80
N GLY A 412 -1.21 -12.18 -24.85
CA GLY A 412 0.16 -12.53 -25.26
C GLY A 412 1.25 -12.29 -24.21
N VAL A 413 0.89 -11.90 -22.98
CA VAL A 413 1.80 -11.68 -21.86
C VAL A 413 1.49 -12.70 -20.77
N GLU A 414 2.50 -13.32 -20.17
CA GLU A 414 2.33 -14.33 -19.11
C GLU A 414 2.13 -13.63 -17.75
N ALA A 415 1.41 -14.28 -16.83
CA ALA A 415 1.21 -13.77 -15.48
C ALA A 415 2.40 -14.14 -14.56
N GLU A 416 2.86 -13.17 -13.78
CA GLU A 416 3.66 -13.38 -12.58
C GLU A 416 2.71 -13.37 -11.38
N GLU A 417 2.42 -14.54 -10.84
CA GLU A 417 1.43 -14.71 -9.78
C GLU A 417 2.05 -14.47 -8.41
N ILE A 418 1.45 -13.56 -7.65
CA ILE A 418 1.82 -13.24 -6.28
C ILE A 418 0.56 -13.35 -5.42
N THR A 419 0.51 -14.42 -4.63
CA THR A 419 -0.64 -14.75 -3.77
C THR A 419 -0.32 -14.43 -2.32
N SER A 420 -1.32 -13.93 -1.61
CA SER A 420 -1.29 -13.79 -0.16
C SER A 420 -2.24 -14.78 0.49
N ASP A 421 -1.83 -15.40 1.60
CA ASP A 421 -2.69 -16.32 2.35
C ASP A 421 -3.66 -15.59 3.31
N ASP A 422 -3.53 -14.26 3.45
CA ASP A 422 -4.38 -13.48 4.34
C ASP A 422 -5.81 -13.28 3.79
N GLU A 423 -6.76 -13.15 4.71
CA GLU A 423 -8.19 -13.06 4.42
C GLU A 423 -8.67 -11.63 4.21
N PHE A 424 -9.48 -11.43 3.18
CA PHE A 424 -10.37 -10.27 3.10
C PHE A 424 -11.56 -10.43 4.05
N VAL A 425 -11.83 -9.39 4.84
CA VAL A 425 -12.87 -9.37 5.89
C VAL A 425 -14.03 -8.45 5.51
N PRO A 426 -15.21 -8.96 5.10
CA PRO A 426 -16.35 -8.14 4.71
C PRO A 426 -16.71 -7.09 5.77
N LEU A 427 -17.27 -5.95 5.35
CA LEU A 427 -17.82 -4.95 6.25
C LEU A 427 -19.32 -4.86 6.03
N ALA A 428 -20.10 -4.91 7.10
CA ALA A 428 -21.56 -4.77 7.01
C ALA A 428 -22.13 -3.99 8.19
N HIS A 429 -23.31 -3.41 7.98
CA HIS A 429 -24.02 -2.65 9.00
C HIS A 429 -24.68 -3.58 10.01
N VAL A 430 -24.45 -3.32 11.30
CA VAL A 430 -25.02 -4.09 12.41
C VAL A 430 -25.81 -3.15 13.29
N GLN A 431 -27.11 -3.44 13.48
CA GLN A 431 -27.95 -2.74 14.45
C GLN A 431 -28.55 -3.72 15.46
N ILE A 432 -28.28 -3.53 16.75
CA ILE A 432 -28.81 -4.32 17.86
C ILE A 432 -29.67 -3.42 18.74
N ARG A 433 -30.99 -3.68 18.80
CA ARG A 433 -31.92 -2.89 19.64
C ARG A 433 -32.23 -3.56 20.98
N LYS A 434 -32.35 -2.77 22.05
CA LYS A 434 -32.89 -3.28 23.31
C LYS A 434 -34.42 -3.48 23.24
N PRO A 435 -34.99 -4.57 23.79
CA PRO A 435 -36.43 -4.84 23.73
C PRO A 435 -37.37 -3.87 24.50
N ALA A 436 -36.86 -2.90 25.26
CA ALA A 436 -37.70 -2.02 26.08
C ALA A 436 -37.20 -0.58 26.11
N TYR A 437 -38.14 0.37 26.03
CA TYR A 437 -37.95 1.82 26.20
C TYR A 437 -37.21 2.14 27.51
N GLY A 438 -35.88 2.27 27.44
CA GLY A 438 -35.02 2.52 28.60
C GLY A 438 -33.72 3.24 28.20
N THR A 439 -33.83 4.54 27.95
CA THR A 439 -32.88 5.66 28.07
C THR A 439 -31.39 5.54 27.66
N TYR A 440 -30.89 4.41 27.14
CA TYR A 440 -29.48 4.20 26.73
C TYR A 440 -29.40 3.24 25.54
N GLY A 441 -28.88 3.75 24.41
CA GLY A 441 -29.23 3.32 23.05
C GLY A 441 -28.45 2.14 22.45
N ASP A 442 -29.16 1.49 21.54
CA ASP A 442 -28.81 0.46 20.55
C ASP A 442 -27.38 0.56 19.99
N PHE A 443 -26.71 -0.59 19.81
CA PHE A 443 -25.45 -0.68 19.05
C PHE A 443 -25.81 -0.55 17.56
N ALA A 444 -25.14 0.36 16.85
CA ALA A 444 -25.36 0.59 15.43
C ALA A 444 -24.05 1.08 14.79
N ASP A 445 -23.40 0.23 14.00
CA ASP A 445 -22.13 0.56 13.36
C ASP A 445 -21.88 -0.30 12.11
N ASP A 446 -20.97 0.14 11.25
CA ASP A 446 -20.43 -0.72 10.20
C ASP A 446 -19.21 -1.46 10.76
N VAL A 447 -19.28 -2.79 10.76
CA VAL A 447 -18.39 -3.65 11.55
C VAL A 447 -17.73 -4.68 10.63
N PRO A 448 -16.43 -4.97 10.80
CA PRO A 448 -15.78 -6.08 10.10
C PRO A 448 -16.34 -7.43 10.51
N PHE A 449 -16.73 -8.24 9.54
CA PHE A 449 -17.30 -9.58 9.68
C PHE A 449 -16.18 -10.61 9.56
N TYR A 450 -15.42 -10.75 10.65
CA TYR A 450 -14.31 -11.70 10.71
C TYR A 450 -14.80 -13.16 10.69
N LEU A 451 -15.96 -13.46 11.27
CA LEU A 451 -16.72 -14.72 11.12
C LEU A 451 -15.93 -16.03 11.36
N LYS A 452 -14.88 -16.00 12.19
CA LYS A 452 -14.08 -17.19 12.55
C LYS A 452 -14.36 -17.71 13.97
N GLY A 453 -15.52 -17.36 14.53
CA GLY A 453 -15.91 -17.69 15.90
C GLY A 453 -15.07 -16.96 16.94
N MET A 454 -15.50 -16.97 18.21
CA MET A 454 -14.67 -16.51 19.32
C MET A 454 -13.72 -17.62 19.78
N ARG A 455 -12.50 -17.23 20.19
CA ARG A 455 -11.52 -18.11 20.84
C ARG A 455 -11.43 -17.77 22.33
N HIS A 456 -11.31 -18.82 23.15
CA HIS A 456 -11.23 -18.72 24.62
C HIS A 456 -9.97 -19.41 25.12
N ASN A 457 -9.00 -18.64 25.61
CA ASN A 457 -7.74 -19.16 26.15
C ASN A 457 -7.72 -19.15 27.69
N HIS A 458 -8.53 -18.28 28.32
CA HIS A 458 -8.47 -17.98 29.76
C HIS A 458 -9.79 -18.19 30.50
N SER A 459 -10.86 -18.56 29.80
CA SER A 459 -12.20 -18.78 30.34
C SER A 459 -12.79 -20.14 29.91
N TYR A 460 -13.71 -20.68 30.72
CA TYR A 460 -14.35 -21.99 30.48
C TYR A 460 -15.65 -21.91 29.64
N ILE A 461 -15.90 -20.78 28.97
CA ILE A 461 -17.12 -20.57 28.18
C ILE A 461 -16.99 -21.36 26.88
N LYS A 462 -17.88 -22.34 26.66
CA LYS A 462 -17.95 -23.14 25.43
C LYS A 462 -19.36 -23.01 24.83
N GLY A 463 -19.47 -22.60 23.57
CA GLY A 463 -20.73 -22.65 22.80
C GLY A 463 -21.06 -24.09 22.37
N SER A 464 -22.31 -24.38 21.98
CA SER A 464 -22.71 -25.76 21.65
C SER A 464 -22.30 -26.28 20.28
N ASP A 465 -21.96 -25.44 19.30
CA ASP A 465 -21.86 -25.90 17.90
C ASP A 465 -20.73 -25.21 17.09
N GLY A 466 -19.59 -24.89 17.70
CA GLY A 466 -18.38 -24.40 17.01
C GLY A 466 -17.23 -25.42 17.04
N PRO A 467 -16.35 -25.47 16.01
CA PRO A 467 -15.19 -26.36 16.01
C PRO A 467 -14.28 -26.09 17.24
N GLU A 468 -13.56 -27.13 17.68
CA GLU A 468 -12.60 -27.08 18.78
C GLU A 468 -11.58 -25.93 18.60
N GLY A 469 -11.84 -24.77 19.21
CA GLY A 469 -10.99 -23.57 19.08
C GLY A 469 -11.02 -22.98 17.67
N GLY A 470 -11.73 -21.86 17.47
CA GLY A 470 -11.71 -21.16 16.19
C GLY A 470 -10.28 -20.81 15.78
N ASP A 471 -9.93 -21.10 14.53
CA ASP A 471 -8.67 -20.66 13.91
C ASP A 471 -8.63 -19.12 13.87
N THR A 472 -7.43 -18.54 13.97
CA THR A 472 -7.21 -17.08 13.92
C THR A 472 -6.46 -16.74 12.63
N PRO A 473 -7.09 -16.80 11.44
CA PRO A 473 -6.40 -16.52 10.19
C PRO A 473 -5.82 -15.10 10.14
N LEU A 474 -4.77 -14.91 9.36
CA LEU A 474 -4.22 -13.59 9.15
C LEU A 474 -5.23 -12.73 8.37
N ALA A 475 -5.58 -11.56 8.91
CA ALA A 475 -6.37 -10.56 8.22
C ALA A 475 -5.90 -9.16 8.60
N PHE A 476 -5.83 -8.28 7.60
CA PHE A 476 -5.45 -6.87 7.79
C PHE A 476 -6.64 -5.94 7.77
N MET A 477 -6.59 -4.90 8.59
CA MET A 477 -7.59 -3.84 8.61
C MET A 477 -6.94 -2.49 8.96
N PHE A 478 -7.43 -1.38 8.40
CA PHE A 478 -7.04 -0.08 8.92
C PHE A 478 -7.90 0.28 10.13
N ALA A 479 -7.25 0.70 11.22
CA ALA A 479 -7.90 1.24 12.40
C ALA A 479 -7.98 2.77 12.29
N PHE A 480 -9.12 3.28 11.86
CA PHE A 480 -9.35 4.71 11.72
C PHE A 480 -9.83 5.33 13.03
N THR A 481 -8.87 5.81 13.81
CA THR A 481 -9.10 6.55 15.06
C THR A 481 -9.22 8.04 14.79
N GLY A 482 -10.18 8.69 15.47
CA GLY A 482 -10.28 10.16 15.48
C GLY A 482 -10.76 10.76 14.16
N ILE A 483 -11.70 10.11 13.48
CA ILE A 483 -12.46 10.75 12.39
C ILE A 483 -13.42 11.76 13.03
N GLU A 484 -13.40 13.02 12.60
CA GLU A 484 -14.20 14.10 13.20
C GLU A 484 -15.72 13.82 13.14
N THR A 485 -16.18 13.09 12.13
CA THR A 485 -17.59 12.74 11.94
C THR A 485 -18.05 11.50 12.73
N SER A 486 -17.14 10.72 13.34
CA SER A 486 -17.45 9.42 13.97
C SER A 486 -17.62 9.44 15.50
N TYR A 487 -17.95 10.59 16.10
CA TYR A 487 -18.11 10.75 17.56
C TYR A 487 -16.92 10.17 18.35
N ASP A 488 -15.70 10.57 17.97
CA ASP A 488 -14.46 10.21 18.65
C ASP A 488 -14.21 8.69 18.80
N SER A 489 -14.58 7.84 17.85
CA SER A 489 -14.35 6.39 17.94
C SER A 489 -13.41 5.84 16.86
N THR A 490 -12.84 4.66 17.11
CA THR A 490 -12.06 3.91 16.12
C THR A 490 -12.95 2.94 15.36
N GLU A 491 -12.82 2.96 14.03
CA GLU A 491 -13.52 2.05 13.12
C GLU A 491 -12.52 1.22 12.29
N GLY A 492 -12.80 -0.07 12.12
CA GLY A 492 -12.04 -0.94 11.23
C GLY A 492 -12.58 -0.87 9.81
N ARG A 493 -11.78 -0.43 8.82
CA ARG A 493 -12.21 -0.33 7.42
C ARG A 493 -11.05 -0.62 6.43
N PHE A 494 -11.38 -0.91 5.17
CA PHE A 494 -10.39 -1.15 4.10
C PHE A 494 -9.80 0.12 3.48
N ALA A 495 -10.56 1.21 3.52
CA ALA A 495 -10.19 2.47 2.94
C ALA A 495 -10.95 3.61 3.62
N SER A 496 -10.37 4.80 3.52
CA SER A 496 -11.06 6.02 3.90
C SER A 496 -12.06 6.41 2.82
N VAL A 497 -13.14 7.08 3.23
CA VAL A 497 -14.16 7.60 2.34
C VAL A 497 -14.13 9.12 2.33
N THR A 498 -14.68 9.70 1.26
CA THR A 498 -14.85 11.14 1.14
C THR A 498 -15.50 11.73 2.40
N GLY A 499 -14.88 12.78 2.97
CA GLY A 499 -15.37 13.47 4.16
C GLY A 499 -14.75 12.98 5.47
N ASP A 500 -13.99 11.88 5.46
CA ASP A 500 -13.17 11.50 6.60
C ASP A 500 -12.08 12.59 6.81
N THR A 501 -12.24 13.37 7.88
CA THR A 501 -11.21 14.30 8.35
C THR A 501 -10.67 13.76 9.66
N PHE A 502 -9.38 13.45 9.69
CA PHE A 502 -8.72 12.97 10.90
C PHE A 502 -8.33 14.16 11.77
N LYS A 503 -8.37 14.00 13.09
CA LYS A 503 -7.98 15.04 14.08
C LYS A 503 -6.58 15.64 13.83
N ASP A 504 -5.68 14.91 13.17
CA ASP A 504 -4.33 15.41 12.82
C ASP A 504 -4.29 16.21 11.51
N GLY A 505 -5.44 16.44 10.87
CA GLY A 505 -5.60 17.18 9.62
C GLY A 505 -5.10 16.43 8.39
N LYS A 506 -4.66 15.17 8.51
CA LYS A 506 -4.13 14.39 7.39
C LYS A 506 -5.21 13.58 6.71
N GLN A 507 -5.04 13.33 5.42
CA GLN A 507 -5.90 12.44 4.65
C GLN A 507 -5.28 11.04 4.58
N HIS A 508 -6.15 10.04 4.49
CA HIS A 508 -5.77 8.67 4.21
C HIS A 508 -6.04 8.35 2.74
N THR A 509 -5.05 7.82 2.03
CA THR A 509 -5.11 7.68 0.56
C THR A 509 -5.01 6.26 0.04
N THR A 510 -4.72 5.32 0.93
CA THR A 510 -4.44 3.92 0.58
C THR A 510 -5.69 3.08 0.80
N SER A 511 -5.94 2.14 -0.11
CA SER A 511 -6.95 1.11 0.05
C SER A 511 -6.28 -0.26 0.13
N LEU A 512 -6.84 -1.13 0.95
CA LEU A 512 -6.43 -2.55 1.02
C LEU A 512 -6.99 -3.39 -0.14
N LEU A 513 -7.84 -2.82 -0.99
CA LEU A 513 -8.28 -3.48 -2.24
C LEU A 513 -7.15 -3.45 -3.26
N PHE A 514 -7.04 -4.49 -4.10
CA PHE A 514 -6.01 -4.51 -5.14
C PHE A 514 -6.31 -3.53 -6.28
N GLN A 515 -7.59 -3.42 -6.63
CA GLN A 515 -8.08 -2.58 -7.72
C GLN A 515 -8.16 -1.11 -7.28
N TYR A 516 -8.43 -0.27 -8.27
CA TYR A 516 -8.72 1.16 -8.14
C TYR A 516 -7.47 2.02 -7.91
N LYS A 517 -7.62 3.29 -8.28
CA LYS A 517 -6.64 4.31 -7.97
C LYS A 517 -6.53 4.48 -6.45
N GLY A 518 -5.31 4.40 -5.93
CA GLY A 518 -5.04 4.33 -4.49
C GLY A 518 -5.14 2.92 -3.87
N GLY A 519 -5.53 1.91 -4.65
CA GLY A 519 -5.43 0.50 -4.26
C GLY A 519 -4.00 -0.03 -4.24
N LEU A 520 -3.84 -1.26 -3.78
CA LEU A 520 -2.54 -1.89 -3.56
C LEU A 520 -1.72 -2.04 -4.87
N PHE A 521 -2.37 -2.36 -6.00
CA PHE A 521 -1.66 -2.45 -7.28
C PHE A 521 -1.11 -1.08 -7.70
N ASP A 522 -1.94 -0.05 -7.72
CA ASP A 522 -1.56 1.31 -8.14
C ASP A 522 -0.44 1.88 -7.26
N LYS A 523 -0.53 1.67 -5.94
CA LYS A 523 0.41 2.21 -4.95
C LYS A 523 1.77 1.52 -4.95
N TYR A 524 1.81 0.19 -5.03
CA TYR A 524 3.03 -0.58 -4.74
C TYR A 524 3.58 -1.35 -5.95
N TRP A 525 2.73 -1.74 -6.89
CA TRP A 525 3.10 -2.71 -7.93
C TRP A 525 3.18 -2.11 -9.34
N ARG A 526 2.45 -1.02 -9.59
CA ARG A 526 2.30 -0.41 -10.92
C ARG A 526 3.61 -0.22 -11.69
N GLN A 527 4.64 0.32 -11.05
CA GLN A 527 5.93 0.57 -11.69
C GLN A 527 6.71 -0.73 -11.93
N TYR A 528 6.62 -1.69 -11.02
CA TYR A 528 7.28 -2.98 -11.19
C TYR A 528 6.61 -3.80 -12.30
N ASP A 529 5.28 -3.77 -12.38
CA ASP A 529 4.50 -4.36 -13.48
C ASP A 529 4.92 -3.79 -14.84
N GLU A 530 5.09 -2.46 -14.94
CA GLU A 530 5.59 -1.83 -16.17
C GLU A 530 6.98 -2.35 -16.58
N ILE A 531 7.89 -2.52 -15.61
CA ILE A 531 9.23 -3.08 -15.85
C ILE A 531 9.15 -4.55 -16.27
N LEU A 532 8.29 -5.35 -15.66
CA LEU A 532 8.12 -6.76 -16.02
C LEU A 532 7.55 -6.92 -17.44
N ARG A 533 6.67 -6.02 -17.87
CA ARG A 533 6.08 -6.04 -19.23
C ARG A 533 7.11 -5.68 -20.30
N HIS A 534 7.80 -4.55 -20.11
CA HIS A 534 8.56 -3.88 -21.18
C HIS A 534 10.07 -3.81 -20.93
N GLY A 535 10.55 -4.30 -19.80
CA GLY A 535 11.94 -4.25 -19.34
C GLY A 535 12.53 -5.61 -18.99
N ALA A 536 11.90 -6.72 -19.39
CA ALA A 536 12.29 -8.11 -19.09
C ALA A 536 13.62 -8.52 -19.76
N ARG A 537 14.73 -7.96 -19.29
CA ARG A 537 16.08 -8.27 -19.74
C ARG A 537 17.00 -8.47 -18.57
N THR A 538 17.86 -9.48 -18.69
CA THR A 538 18.96 -9.69 -17.77
C THR A 538 20.29 -9.44 -18.47
N ILE A 539 21.25 -8.92 -17.73
CA ILE A 539 22.61 -8.67 -18.21
C ILE A 539 23.56 -9.44 -17.30
N GLU A 540 24.30 -10.37 -17.87
CA GLU A 540 25.36 -11.09 -17.18
C GLU A 540 26.70 -10.41 -17.48
N ILE A 541 27.39 -10.01 -16.42
CA ILE A 541 28.68 -9.34 -16.50
C ILE A 541 29.74 -10.16 -15.76
N LYS A 542 30.89 -10.35 -16.41
CA LYS A 542 32.09 -10.91 -15.79
C LYS A 542 33.10 -9.78 -15.62
N GLY A 543 33.65 -9.66 -14.42
CA GLY A 543 34.51 -8.53 -14.09
C GLY A 543 35.40 -8.76 -12.90
N ARG A 544 36.02 -7.67 -12.44
CA ARG A 544 36.87 -7.66 -11.25
C ARG A 544 36.45 -6.57 -10.27
N LEU A 545 36.31 -6.94 -9.01
CA LEU A 545 36.01 -6.03 -7.91
C LEU A 545 36.93 -6.30 -6.72
N LYS A 546 37.19 -5.28 -5.92
CA LYS A 546 37.80 -5.46 -4.61
C LYS A 546 36.78 -6.06 -3.65
N LEU A 547 37.24 -6.90 -2.74
CA LEU A 547 36.37 -7.55 -1.77
C LEU A 547 35.60 -6.55 -0.88
N GLN A 548 36.23 -5.42 -0.53
CA GLN A 548 35.56 -4.32 0.18
C GLN A 548 34.43 -3.67 -0.65
N GLU A 549 34.60 -3.57 -1.97
CA GLU A 549 33.57 -2.99 -2.84
C GLU A 549 32.37 -3.92 -2.95
N ILE A 550 32.58 -5.24 -2.94
CA ILE A 550 31.51 -6.25 -2.92
C ILE A 550 30.69 -6.14 -1.63
N GLN A 551 31.36 -6.06 -0.47
CA GLN A 551 30.69 -5.90 0.83
C GLN A 551 29.88 -4.60 0.95
N GLN A 552 30.18 -3.59 0.14
CA GLN A 552 29.49 -2.31 0.13
C GLN A 552 28.35 -2.23 -0.90
N LEU A 553 28.16 -3.27 -1.72
CA LEU A 553 27.05 -3.31 -2.67
C LEU A 553 25.73 -3.48 -1.92
N ASP A 554 24.88 -2.47 -2.03
CA ASP A 554 23.53 -2.51 -1.48
C ASP A 554 22.56 -3.12 -2.51
N MET A 555 22.02 -4.31 -2.22
CA MET A 555 21.07 -4.98 -3.13
C MET A 555 19.76 -4.19 -3.31
N PHE A 556 19.45 -3.24 -2.41
CA PHE A 556 18.27 -2.36 -2.49
C PHE A 556 18.56 -1.02 -3.18
N ARG A 557 19.69 -0.92 -3.89
CA ARG A 557 20.02 0.28 -4.67
C ARG A 557 20.39 -0.08 -6.11
N PRO A 558 19.77 0.60 -7.10
CA PRO A 558 20.14 0.42 -8.49
C PRO A 558 21.63 0.69 -8.75
N VAL A 559 22.14 0.14 -9.84
CA VAL A 559 23.47 0.41 -10.40
C VAL A 559 23.30 0.92 -11.84
N MET A 560 24.32 1.61 -12.34
CA MET A 560 24.43 1.93 -13.76
C MET A 560 25.27 0.88 -14.47
N PHE A 561 24.86 0.48 -15.66
CA PHE A 561 25.67 -0.30 -16.58
C PHE A 561 25.44 0.20 -18.00
N LYS A 562 26.52 0.72 -18.63
CA LYS A 562 26.52 1.32 -19.97
C LYS A 562 25.38 2.34 -20.19
N GLY A 563 25.14 3.18 -19.19
CA GLY A 563 24.09 4.21 -19.23
C GLY A 563 22.67 3.69 -18.93
N VAL A 564 22.48 2.40 -18.66
CA VAL A 564 21.20 1.80 -18.28
C VAL A 564 21.15 1.59 -16.76
N ARG A 565 20.01 1.89 -16.14
CA ARG A 565 19.77 1.59 -14.72
C ARG A 565 19.35 0.12 -14.56
N CYS A 566 20.00 -0.57 -13.63
CA CYS A 566 19.71 -1.97 -13.33
C CYS A 566 19.61 -2.20 -11.82
N LEU A 567 18.85 -3.21 -11.40
CA LEU A 567 18.99 -3.82 -10.09
C LEU A 567 19.96 -5.00 -10.18
N ILE A 568 20.71 -5.22 -9.11
CA ILE A 568 21.55 -6.42 -8.98
C ILE A 568 20.60 -7.58 -8.68
N ASP A 569 20.70 -8.68 -9.43
CA ASP A 569 20.01 -9.93 -9.14
C ASP A 569 20.90 -10.81 -8.27
N THR A 570 22.09 -11.14 -8.77
CA THR A 570 23.08 -11.94 -8.04
C THR A 570 24.51 -11.42 -8.22
N VAL A 571 25.37 -11.68 -7.22
CA VAL A 571 26.82 -11.44 -7.27
C VAL A 571 27.54 -12.71 -6.82
N ASN A 572 28.23 -13.35 -7.76
CA ASN A 572 28.99 -14.58 -7.55
C ASN A 572 30.48 -14.28 -7.46
N TYR A 573 31.14 -14.79 -6.42
CA TYR A 573 32.58 -14.62 -6.20
C TYR A 573 33.17 -15.76 -5.37
N SER A 574 34.50 -15.87 -5.32
CA SER A 574 35.20 -16.93 -4.56
C SER A 574 36.21 -16.37 -3.57
N LEU A 575 36.30 -17.02 -2.40
CA LEU A 575 37.27 -16.76 -1.34
C LEU A 575 38.26 -17.94 -1.23
N PRO A 576 39.54 -17.73 -0.89
CA PRO A 576 40.18 -16.45 -0.63
C PRO A 576 40.41 -15.63 -1.90
N GLY A 577 40.11 -14.34 -1.82
CA GLY A 577 40.37 -13.36 -2.85
C GLY A 577 41.76 -12.70 -2.75
N GLY A 578 42.34 -12.36 -3.91
CA GLY A 578 43.44 -11.40 -4.01
C GLY A 578 42.98 -9.94 -3.81
N LYS A 579 43.79 -8.97 -4.21
CA LYS A 579 43.44 -7.52 -4.14
C LYS A 579 42.16 -7.20 -4.91
N GLU A 580 42.00 -7.83 -6.06
CA GLU A 580 40.78 -7.86 -6.87
C GLU A 580 40.43 -9.31 -7.16
N ILE A 581 39.13 -9.63 -7.12
CA ILE A 581 38.62 -10.97 -7.40
C ILE A 581 37.73 -10.95 -8.63
N ALA A 582 37.72 -12.07 -9.34
CA ALA A 582 36.76 -12.30 -10.40
C ALA A 582 35.35 -12.36 -9.79
N VAL A 583 34.43 -11.65 -10.41
CA VAL A 583 33.01 -11.63 -10.05
C VAL A 583 32.16 -11.89 -11.28
N GLU A 584 31.07 -12.60 -11.08
CA GLU A 584 30.00 -12.75 -12.06
C GLU A 584 28.74 -12.12 -11.47
N ILE A 585 28.22 -11.09 -12.13
CA ILE A 585 27.07 -10.33 -11.63
C ILE A 585 25.95 -10.46 -12.65
N LYS A 586 24.77 -10.86 -12.17
CA LYS A 586 23.55 -10.82 -12.95
C LYS A 586 22.79 -9.55 -12.60
N LEU A 587 22.43 -8.77 -13.61
CA LEU A 587 21.70 -7.52 -13.48
C LEU A 587 20.33 -7.64 -14.14
N ARG A 588 19.29 -7.02 -13.58
CA ARG A 588 17.97 -6.85 -14.20
C ARG A 588 17.76 -5.41 -14.57
N THR A 589 17.40 -5.13 -15.82
CA THR A 589 17.17 -3.76 -16.26
C THR A 589 15.89 -3.22 -15.63
N ILE A 590 15.93 -1.99 -15.10
CA ILE A 590 14.73 -1.29 -14.60
C ILE A 590 14.30 -0.16 -15.55
N GLN A 591 14.73 -0.26 -16.80
CA GLN A 591 14.38 0.65 -17.87
C GLN A 591 13.66 -0.13 -18.96
N THR A 592 12.54 0.40 -19.38
CA THR A 592 11.67 -0.20 -20.39
C THR A 592 12.18 0.07 -21.80
N GLN A 593 11.71 -0.72 -22.76
CA GLN A 593 12.04 -0.57 -24.17
C GLN A 593 10.79 -0.29 -25.01
N GLY A 594 10.93 0.62 -25.97
CA GLY A 594 9.87 0.94 -26.92
C GLY A 594 8.92 2.02 -26.43
N THR A 595 7.78 2.13 -27.12
CA THR A 595 6.72 3.08 -26.80
C THR A 595 5.43 2.29 -26.67
N TYR A 596 4.80 2.40 -25.51
CA TYR A 596 3.61 1.66 -25.13
C TYR A 596 2.68 2.57 -24.34
N ASN A 597 1.40 2.22 -24.30
CA ASN A 597 0.42 2.93 -23.50
C ASN A 597 0.15 2.13 -22.23
N ILE A 598 1.02 2.29 -21.23
CA ILE A 598 0.94 1.53 -19.98
C ILE A 598 -0.37 1.77 -19.24
N ALA A 599 -0.92 2.98 -19.34
CA ALA A 599 -2.20 3.30 -18.72
C ALA A 599 -3.34 2.44 -19.29
N THR A 600 -3.33 2.19 -20.61
CA THR A 600 -4.31 1.30 -21.25
C THR A 600 -4.03 -0.18 -20.98
N GLU A 601 -2.77 -0.60 -20.90
CA GLU A 601 -2.43 -2.01 -20.61
C GLU A 601 -2.74 -2.42 -19.17
N GLN A 602 -2.51 -1.52 -18.22
CA GLN A 602 -2.85 -1.73 -16.82
C GLN A 602 -4.33 -1.48 -16.55
N ASN A 603 -4.93 -0.51 -17.25
CA ASN A 603 -6.36 -0.17 -17.18
C ASN A 603 -6.89 -0.04 -15.74
N ILE A 604 -6.12 0.62 -14.86
CA ILE A 604 -6.52 0.83 -13.47
C ILE A 604 -7.83 1.62 -13.44
N PRO A 605 -8.91 1.10 -12.83
CA PRO A 605 -10.19 1.81 -12.83
C PRO A 605 -10.09 3.15 -12.11
N ASN A 606 -10.66 4.20 -12.72
CA ASN A 606 -10.44 5.60 -12.35
C ASN A 606 -11.55 6.16 -11.44
N PHE A 607 -12.05 5.38 -10.48
CA PHE A 607 -12.64 5.96 -9.26
C PHE A 607 -11.68 5.74 -8.10
N THR A 608 -11.50 6.77 -7.28
CA THR A 608 -10.91 6.58 -5.95
C THR A 608 -12.04 6.33 -4.95
N LEU A 609 -11.74 5.62 -3.86
CA LEU A 609 -12.63 5.55 -2.69
C LEU A 609 -12.81 6.93 -2.00
N LEU A 610 -12.03 7.93 -2.42
CA LEU A 610 -11.98 9.30 -1.90
C LEU A 610 -12.70 10.32 -2.80
N ASP A 611 -12.99 9.99 -4.06
CA ASP A 611 -13.49 10.93 -5.07
C ASP A 611 -14.86 11.41 -4.64
N THR A 612 -15.07 12.70 -4.44
CA THR A 612 -16.39 13.21 -4.08
C THR A 612 -17.46 12.77 -5.06
N ASP A 613 -18.65 12.50 -4.54
CA ASP A 613 -19.87 12.43 -5.35
C ASP A 613 -20.14 13.73 -6.11
N TYR A 614 -19.42 14.81 -5.80
CA TYR A 614 -19.56 16.12 -6.44
C TYR A 614 -18.29 16.55 -7.16
N TYR A 615 -18.41 17.00 -8.40
CA TYR A 615 -17.33 17.63 -9.15
C TYR A 615 -17.76 19.00 -9.65
N TRP A 616 -16.79 19.87 -9.96
CA TRP A 616 -17.08 21.17 -10.56
C TRP A 616 -17.24 21.03 -12.07
N LYS A 617 -18.48 21.19 -12.54
CA LYS A 617 -18.82 21.21 -13.95
C LYS A 617 -18.71 22.64 -14.50
N TYR A 618 -18.02 22.78 -15.62
CA TYR A 618 -17.97 24.04 -16.35
C TYR A 618 -19.37 24.45 -16.86
N VAL A 619 -19.76 25.70 -16.59
CA VAL A 619 -21.03 26.28 -17.09
C VAL A 619 -20.76 27.27 -18.20
N SER A 620 -19.91 28.26 -17.94
CA SER A 620 -19.65 29.35 -18.87
C SER A 620 -18.38 30.10 -18.50
N ASP A 621 -17.87 30.88 -19.45
CA ASP A 621 -16.83 31.88 -19.21
C ASP A 621 -17.14 33.17 -19.96
N THR A 622 -16.46 34.23 -19.55
CA THR A 622 -16.59 35.58 -20.13
C THR A 622 -15.45 35.89 -21.10
N LEU A 623 -14.61 34.91 -21.47
CA LEU A 623 -13.38 35.16 -22.22
C LEU A 623 -13.66 35.83 -23.56
N GLN A 624 -14.60 35.28 -24.33
CA GLN A 624 -14.96 35.86 -25.63
C GLN A 624 -15.65 37.22 -25.49
N THR A 625 -16.46 37.41 -24.44
CA THR A 625 -17.11 38.70 -24.16
C THR A 625 -16.09 39.78 -23.82
N VAL A 626 -15.13 39.48 -22.93
CA VAL A 626 -14.07 40.40 -22.53
C VAL A 626 -13.12 40.66 -23.69
N TYR A 627 -12.78 39.64 -24.47
CA TYR A 627 -11.92 39.78 -25.65
C TYR A 627 -12.52 40.68 -26.74
N ASN A 628 -13.85 40.68 -26.89
CA ASN A 628 -14.52 41.53 -27.87
C ASN A 628 -14.99 42.89 -27.32
N SER A 629 -14.80 43.15 -26.02
CA SER A 629 -15.31 44.33 -25.34
C SER A 629 -14.61 45.61 -25.79
N THR A 630 -15.36 46.72 -25.75
CA THR A 630 -14.83 48.05 -26.02
C THR A 630 -13.71 48.42 -25.03
N GLU A 631 -13.79 47.94 -23.79
CA GLU A 631 -12.77 48.17 -22.75
C GLU A 631 -11.43 47.54 -23.12
N SER A 632 -11.42 46.26 -23.55
CA SER A 632 -10.20 45.57 -23.96
C SER A 632 -9.61 46.17 -25.24
N LYS A 633 -10.46 46.55 -26.20
CA LYS A 633 -10.06 47.24 -27.43
C LYS A 633 -9.41 48.60 -27.13
N ASN A 634 -10.01 49.39 -26.23
CA ASN A 634 -9.46 50.68 -25.79
C ASN A 634 -8.15 50.50 -25.02
N ALA A 635 -8.05 49.47 -24.19
CA ALA A 635 -6.82 49.12 -23.49
C ALA A 635 -5.69 48.74 -24.47
N ALA A 636 -6.01 47.99 -25.54
CA ALA A 636 -5.07 47.65 -26.59
C ALA A 636 -4.58 48.89 -27.35
N ILE A 637 -5.48 49.79 -27.75
CA ILE A 637 -5.12 51.07 -28.39
C ILE A 637 -4.20 51.89 -27.48
N LYS A 638 -4.54 52.00 -26.19
CA LYS A 638 -3.74 52.73 -25.21
C LYS A 638 -2.35 52.09 -25.03
N ALA A 639 -2.28 50.76 -24.94
CA ALA A 639 -1.02 50.04 -24.82
C ALA A 639 -0.13 50.23 -26.06
N TRP A 640 -0.72 50.18 -27.26
CA TRP A 640 -0.01 50.43 -28.51
C TRP A 640 0.51 51.86 -28.61
N LYS A 641 -0.30 52.86 -28.23
CA LYS A 641 0.13 54.28 -28.18
C LYS A 641 1.32 54.48 -27.23
N ASN A 642 1.28 53.85 -26.06
CA ASN A 642 2.38 53.92 -25.10
C ASN A 642 3.66 53.23 -25.62
N ALA A 643 3.51 52.15 -26.40
CA ALA A 643 4.63 51.43 -27.00
C ALA A 643 5.22 52.14 -28.22
N ASN A 644 4.47 53.06 -28.85
CA ASN A 644 4.86 53.80 -30.05
C ASN A 644 4.75 55.32 -29.82
N PRO A 645 5.55 55.89 -28.90
CA PRO A 645 5.47 57.31 -28.56
C PRO A 645 5.86 58.24 -29.71
N ASP A 646 6.65 57.76 -30.66
CA ASP A 646 7.14 58.52 -31.81
C ASP A 646 6.19 58.49 -33.02
N TYR A 647 5.06 57.76 -32.93
CA TYR A 647 4.09 57.71 -34.01
C TYR A 647 3.44 59.09 -34.22
N GLN A 648 3.48 59.58 -35.46
CA GLN A 648 2.81 60.80 -35.90
C GLN A 648 1.72 60.45 -36.90
N ALA A 649 0.50 60.87 -36.61
CA ALA A 649 -0.63 60.68 -37.53
C ALA A 649 -0.35 61.42 -38.85
N PRO A 650 -0.69 60.81 -40.01
CA PRO A 650 -0.46 61.42 -41.32
C PRO A 650 -1.09 62.82 -41.49
N ASN A 651 -2.22 63.06 -40.82
CA ASN A 651 -2.89 64.35 -40.76
C ASN A 651 -3.76 64.48 -39.49
N ILE A 652 -4.36 65.66 -39.29
CA ILE A 652 -5.17 65.99 -38.10
C ILE A 652 -6.50 65.21 -38.00
N TYR A 653 -6.94 64.55 -39.07
CA TYR A 653 -8.18 63.77 -39.16
C TYR A 653 -7.94 62.26 -39.02
N THR A 654 -6.73 61.86 -38.61
CA THR A 654 -6.33 60.45 -38.48
C THR A 654 -5.80 60.16 -37.08
N TRP A 655 -6.20 59.02 -36.49
CA TRP A 655 -5.64 58.56 -35.21
C TRP A 655 -5.72 57.04 -35.05
N PRO A 656 -4.89 56.42 -34.19
CA PRO A 656 -5.05 55.02 -33.81
C PRO A 656 -6.31 54.90 -32.97
N GLY A 657 -7.36 54.38 -33.58
CA GLY A 657 -8.73 54.47 -33.05
C GLY A 657 -9.52 53.17 -33.07
N LEU A 658 -9.05 52.16 -33.81
CA LEU A 658 -9.72 50.86 -33.93
C LEU A 658 -8.76 49.73 -33.53
N ALA A 659 -9.24 48.81 -32.69
CA ALA A 659 -8.56 47.57 -32.37
C ALA A 659 -9.39 46.38 -32.84
N MET A 660 -8.84 45.61 -33.77
CA MET A 660 -9.45 44.40 -34.32
C MET A 660 -8.89 43.16 -33.62
N PRO A 661 -9.74 42.29 -33.03
CA PRO A 661 -9.27 41.09 -32.35
C PRO A 661 -8.62 40.09 -33.34
N VAL A 662 -7.42 39.58 -33.01
CA VAL A 662 -6.69 38.58 -33.81
C VAL A 662 -6.71 37.20 -33.15
N THR A 663 -6.07 37.06 -31.98
CA THR A 663 -6.03 35.80 -31.22
C THR A 663 -6.16 36.03 -29.72
N VAL A 664 -6.68 35.01 -29.00
CA VAL A 664 -6.69 34.99 -27.54
C VAL A 664 -6.25 33.61 -27.04
N GLN A 665 -5.35 33.58 -26.06
CA GLN A 665 -4.81 32.35 -25.48
C GLN A 665 -4.86 32.42 -23.95
N LYS A 666 -5.40 31.38 -23.31
CA LYS A 666 -5.43 31.24 -21.85
C LYS A 666 -3.99 31.11 -21.33
N THR A 667 -3.67 31.74 -20.20
CA THR A 667 -2.30 31.74 -19.65
C THR A 667 -2.28 31.59 -18.13
N GLY A 668 -1.31 30.85 -17.60
CA GLY A 668 -1.23 30.56 -16.17
C GLY A 668 -2.18 29.43 -15.78
N LEU A 669 -2.80 29.54 -14.59
CA LEU A 669 -3.83 28.61 -14.15
C LEU A 669 -5.08 28.76 -15.02
N THR A 670 -5.68 27.64 -15.39
CA THR A 670 -7.00 27.53 -16.01
C THR A 670 -7.94 26.81 -15.08
N TRP A 671 -9.25 26.83 -15.36
CA TRP A 671 -10.20 26.12 -14.51
C TRP A 671 -9.90 24.61 -14.42
N GLU A 672 -9.36 24.00 -15.48
CA GLU A 672 -8.97 22.58 -15.50
C GLU A 672 -7.73 22.28 -14.63
N SER A 673 -6.83 23.24 -14.48
CA SER A 673 -5.53 23.06 -13.82
C SER A 673 -5.44 23.71 -12.44
N ASP A 674 -6.51 24.38 -12.00
CA ASP A 674 -6.57 25.08 -10.72
C ASP A 674 -6.88 24.11 -9.58
N PRO A 675 -5.96 23.91 -8.61
CA PRO A 675 -6.17 22.99 -7.49
C PRO A 675 -7.41 23.34 -6.64
N TYR A 676 -7.88 24.58 -6.70
CA TYR A 676 -9.09 25.01 -6.00
C TYR A 676 -10.37 24.40 -6.58
N ASN A 677 -10.36 23.99 -7.86
CA ASN A 677 -11.49 23.36 -8.51
C ASN A 677 -11.38 21.83 -8.50
N ALA A 678 -10.40 21.27 -7.77
CA ALA A 678 -10.27 19.83 -7.64
C ALA A 678 -11.53 19.22 -7.03
N ASP A 679 -11.82 17.99 -7.44
CA ASP A 679 -12.78 17.11 -6.80
C ASP A 679 -12.44 17.02 -5.29
N GLY A 680 -13.45 17.03 -4.41
CA GLY A 680 -13.24 17.19 -2.96
C GLY A 680 -13.61 18.57 -2.42
N THR A 681 -13.61 19.61 -3.26
CA THR A 681 -13.81 21.00 -2.80
C THR A 681 -15.27 21.45 -2.76
N CYS A 682 -16.21 20.52 -2.97
CA CYS A 682 -17.65 20.73 -2.91
C CYS A 682 -18.35 19.56 -2.20
N ASN A 683 -19.41 19.85 -1.45
CA ASN A 683 -20.17 18.88 -0.65
C ASN A 683 -21.70 18.94 -0.89
N MET A 684 -22.16 19.68 -1.90
CA MET A 684 -23.59 19.87 -2.20
C MET A 684 -23.82 20.03 -3.71
N GLU A 685 -24.92 19.47 -4.24
CA GLU A 685 -25.35 19.65 -5.63
C GLU A 685 -25.84 21.09 -5.90
N GLY A 686 -25.53 21.64 -7.08
CA GLY A 686 -26.04 22.93 -7.53
C GLY A 686 -25.36 24.15 -6.91
N ALA A 687 -24.34 23.97 -6.07
CA ALA A 687 -23.50 25.06 -5.60
C ALA A 687 -22.80 25.72 -6.81
N THR A 688 -22.78 27.05 -6.83
CA THR A 688 -22.15 27.80 -7.93
C THR A 688 -20.88 28.47 -7.44
N ARG A 689 -19.85 28.48 -8.28
CA ARG A 689 -18.56 29.13 -8.00
C ARG A 689 -18.13 29.96 -9.19
N THR A 690 -17.52 31.11 -8.92
CA THR A 690 -16.90 31.96 -9.94
C THR A 690 -15.45 32.23 -9.60
N ARG A 691 -14.59 32.23 -10.61
CA ARG A 691 -13.17 32.57 -10.46
C ARG A 691 -12.61 33.26 -11.69
N GLN A 692 -11.69 34.19 -11.45
CA GLN A 692 -11.01 34.95 -12.50
C GLN A 692 -9.69 34.31 -12.90
N TYR A 693 -9.44 34.28 -14.20
CA TYR A 693 -8.23 33.76 -14.84
C TYR A 693 -7.70 34.78 -15.86
N GLN A 694 -6.46 34.56 -16.31
CA GLN A 694 -5.79 35.47 -17.23
C GLN A 694 -5.66 34.85 -18.63
N ALA A 695 -5.80 35.69 -19.65
CA ALA A 695 -5.51 35.34 -21.03
C ALA A 695 -4.67 36.44 -21.69
N ARG A 696 -3.86 36.07 -22.67
CA ARG A 696 -3.18 37.00 -23.57
C ARG A 696 -4.04 37.18 -24.81
N ALA A 697 -4.44 38.42 -25.06
CA ALA A 697 -5.26 38.82 -26.20
C ALA A 697 -4.44 39.73 -27.13
N THR A 698 -4.37 39.35 -28.40
CA THR A 698 -3.67 40.08 -29.45
C THR A 698 -4.67 40.79 -30.34
N TYR A 699 -4.42 42.08 -30.58
CA TYR A 699 -5.23 42.94 -31.45
C TYR A 699 -4.36 43.57 -32.52
N GLU A 700 -4.94 43.76 -33.71
CA GLU A 700 -4.43 44.66 -34.73
C GLU A 700 -4.96 46.06 -34.48
N ILE A 701 -4.07 47.04 -34.49
CA ILE A 701 -4.43 48.44 -34.33
C ILE A 701 -4.51 49.08 -35.71
N TRP A 702 -5.61 49.78 -35.96
CA TRP A 702 -5.90 50.44 -37.23
C TRP A 702 -6.07 51.94 -37.01
N GLU A 703 -5.64 52.71 -38.01
CA GLU A 703 -6.01 54.11 -38.12
C GLU A 703 -7.49 54.24 -38.43
N LEU A 704 -8.16 55.20 -37.77
CA LEU A 704 -9.47 55.68 -38.16
C LEU A 704 -9.30 57.05 -38.83
N TYR A 705 -10.04 57.24 -39.91
CA TYR A 705 -10.12 58.44 -40.72
C TYR A 705 -11.46 59.09 -40.45
N ASP A 706 -11.46 60.37 -40.08
CA ASP A 706 -12.69 61.17 -40.10
C ASP A 706 -13.02 61.55 -41.55
N VAL A 707 -14.14 61.03 -42.06
CA VAL A 707 -14.60 61.22 -43.44
C VAL A 707 -15.85 62.12 -43.51
N SER A 708 -16.16 62.84 -42.44
CA SER A 708 -17.35 63.70 -42.32
C SER A 708 -17.48 64.86 -43.34
N GLU A 709 -16.57 64.99 -44.32
CA GLU A 709 -16.47 66.10 -45.29
C GLU A 709 -16.60 67.52 -44.67
N GLY A 710 -16.38 67.66 -43.35
CA GLY A 710 -16.52 68.92 -42.61
C GLY A 710 -17.96 69.26 -42.18
N ASP A 711 -18.91 68.31 -42.22
CA ASP A 711 -20.25 68.47 -41.67
C ASP A 711 -20.25 68.28 -40.13
N PRO A 712 -20.48 69.34 -39.33
CA PRO A 712 -20.48 69.24 -37.87
C PRO A 712 -21.66 68.42 -37.30
N ASP A 713 -22.70 68.13 -38.11
CA ASP A 713 -23.86 67.35 -37.69
C ASP A 713 -23.80 65.87 -38.13
N HIS A 714 -22.77 65.47 -38.89
CA HIS A 714 -22.60 64.09 -39.39
C HIS A 714 -21.16 63.57 -39.19
N TYR A 715 -20.93 62.82 -38.12
CA TYR A 715 -19.62 62.22 -37.82
C TYR A 715 -19.55 60.77 -38.31
N GLU A 716 -18.73 60.53 -39.33
CA GLU A 716 -18.49 59.19 -39.88
C GLU A 716 -16.98 58.90 -39.93
N THR A 717 -16.59 57.69 -39.54
CA THR A 717 -15.19 57.27 -39.53
C THR A 717 -14.99 55.96 -40.26
N GLU A 718 -13.94 55.89 -41.07
CA GLU A 718 -13.55 54.67 -41.79
C GLU A 718 -12.17 54.17 -41.34
N PRO A 719 -11.95 52.83 -41.31
CA PRO A 719 -10.63 52.27 -41.04
C PRO A 719 -9.67 52.42 -42.24
N GLY A 720 -8.38 52.56 -41.96
CA GLY A 720 -7.34 52.58 -43.00
C GLY A 720 -7.18 51.27 -43.77
N GLU A 721 -6.39 51.30 -44.85
CA GLU A 721 -6.19 50.12 -45.71
C GLU A 721 -5.27 49.04 -45.11
N ILE A 722 -4.38 49.40 -44.18
CA ILE A 722 -3.44 48.48 -43.52
C ILE A 722 -3.38 48.70 -42.01
N PRO A 723 -3.12 47.65 -41.20
CA PRO A 723 -2.95 47.81 -39.76
C PRO A 723 -1.64 48.52 -39.43
N LEU A 724 -1.65 49.36 -38.40
CA LEU A 724 -0.46 50.01 -37.82
C LEU A 724 0.48 49.00 -37.14
N GLY A 725 -0.05 47.85 -36.73
CA GLY A 725 0.71 46.77 -36.11
C GLY A 725 -0.12 45.99 -35.11
N GLN A 726 0.49 44.98 -34.49
CA GLN A 726 -0.15 44.15 -33.47
C GLN A 726 0.33 44.51 -32.07
N ILE A 727 -0.59 44.39 -31.09
CA ILE A 727 -0.28 44.52 -29.67
C ILE A 727 -0.93 43.37 -28.90
N THR A 728 -0.20 42.81 -27.95
CA THR A 728 -0.73 41.80 -27.02
C THR A 728 -0.89 42.41 -25.64
N ILE A 729 -2.10 42.31 -25.10
CA ILE A 729 -2.44 42.73 -23.73
C ILE A 729 -2.89 41.52 -22.91
N THR A 730 -2.74 41.62 -21.58
CA THR A 730 -3.32 40.64 -20.66
C THR A 730 -4.74 41.06 -20.32
N ILE A 731 -5.69 40.17 -20.50
CA ILE A 731 -7.10 40.36 -20.11
C ILE A 731 -7.49 39.35 -19.03
N THR A 732 -8.35 39.78 -18.13
CA THR A 732 -8.90 38.93 -17.06
C THR A 732 -10.30 38.50 -17.43
N TYR A 733 -10.59 37.21 -17.35
CA TYR A 733 -11.92 36.66 -17.62
C TYR A 733 -12.40 35.80 -16.46
N THR A 734 -13.70 35.81 -16.21
CA THR A 734 -14.36 35.02 -15.18
C THR A 734 -14.91 33.72 -15.77
N VAL A 735 -14.71 32.61 -15.08
CA VAL A 735 -15.34 31.30 -15.33
C VAL A 735 -16.35 31.03 -14.23
N THR A 736 -17.51 30.47 -14.61
CA THR A 736 -18.56 30.00 -13.72
C THR A 736 -18.62 28.48 -13.76
N LEU A 737 -18.58 27.87 -12.58
CA LEU A 737 -18.68 26.43 -12.37
C LEU A 737 -19.93 26.13 -11.54
N VAL A 738 -20.56 24.99 -11.77
CA VAL A 738 -21.63 24.46 -10.94
C VAL A 738 -21.21 23.09 -10.42
N SER A 739 -21.48 22.81 -9.16
CA SER A 739 -21.28 21.46 -8.64
C SER A 739 -22.36 20.54 -9.19
N ALA A 740 -21.94 19.41 -9.72
CA ALA A 740 -22.83 18.35 -10.17
C ALA A 740 -22.52 17.09 -9.38
N HIS A 741 -23.55 16.31 -9.08
CA HIS A 741 -23.36 14.95 -8.63
C HIS A 741 -22.80 14.11 -9.79
N ARG A 742 -21.81 13.25 -9.53
CA ARG A 742 -21.31 12.27 -10.49
C ARG A 742 -22.41 11.24 -10.79
#